data_AF-A0A2N5EYV0-F1
#
_entry.id   AF-A0A2N5EYV0-F1
#
_cell.length_a   1.000
_cell.length_b   1.000
_cell.length_c   1.000
_cell.angle_alpha   90.00
_cell.angle_beta   90.00
_cell.angle_gamma   90.00
#
_symmetry.space_group_name_H-M   'P 1'
#
loop_
_entity.id
_entity.type
_entity.pdbx_description
1 polymer ?
#
loop_
_entity_poly.entity_id
_entity_poly.type
_entity_poly.pdbx_seq_one_letter_code
_entity_poly.pdbx_strand_id
1 'polypeptide(L)'
;MAKSNNTQAASVDQKKKSKGNDSSATQCVNPLEAPVPHGLAPHGPRAVDDLRVTNALPPVVGLPPNLMKTIVAQTEGVKLEVDMWDDTFPLPGSNPDVFRLFVNGVVYGDPIERPKPLSSLVWPLAVTIKDVDVSNHGEYRVSYEIALGSGGNEQSNTTLVNVDTIGPAGGILLDAVTLTGGAVGGKVTLESLAANGDALDITVPGRLIARAMDELWLYGNVTDADPIKVVSSLPVNTLPVVVSLTKDEVVAKGSRVEHLSFRYFDYSENSTIYPTKLREVEYLLTPQPTNLTDPAVPAAPLDLRDAQLKLAEVYIFGWTNYRPGQTLNIDLGGHVFPAALSSEPTLANPAKIEIPWLILFAAYGITVAGTANLRYQVVDGGTASAWSNSISVAADFRSAAGEPGGPGPIRDYLPQITVTSFDGLTNEIGPGDDGPATAAFGVYIGAMPGHQLQLYWDGIPIFTPTPHTVTQPEIDSGTFSFTIPASIIAAGLNGLDKPVWYSLTNGVNPNMDTSLSTPVDVFASELTNLALAQFPKSVSAGGTLRSISCKQFVELGIDTRIKDAVNLKTGDTIRRFWTLYGEGLESSNILVQAEMLPPIVVVNDHSLPGHNGEEFVADFATYVQPAILGRVEFYYTVLKADGVTTGQSLPTILYVSRRNADTTVCGALPTP
;
A
#
# COMPACT_ATOMS: atom_id res chain seq x y z
N MET A 1 -8.26 -4.00 71.54
CA MET A 1 -6.90 -4.56 71.73
C MET A 1 -5.94 -3.39 71.65
N ALA A 2 -5.53 -2.79 72.77
CA ALA A 2 -4.31 -3.13 73.51
C ALA A 2 -3.10 -3.25 72.55
N LYS A 3 -2.06 -2.41 72.58
CA LYS A 3 -1.56 -1.52 73.64
C LYS A 3 -0.45 -0.61 73.04
N SER A 4 -0.35 0.61 73.60
CA SER A 4 0.89 1.25 74.07
C SER A 4 1.89 1.77 73.03
N ASN A 5 2.45 2.99 73.12
CA ASN A 5 2.29 4.14 74.01
C ASN A 5 3.08 5.31 73.39
N ASN A 6 2.58 6.53 73.60
CA ASN A 6 3.24 7.73 74.15
C ASN A 6 4.77 7.87 73.94
N THR A 7 5.35 9.02 73.61
CA THR A 7 5.02 10.44 73.92
C THR A 7 6.03 11.25 73.07
N GLN A 8 5.63 12.21 72.22
CA GLN A 8 5.41 13.64 72.53
C GLN A 8 6.50 14.28 73.40
N ALA A 9 6.85 15.56 73.30
CA ALA A 9 6.75 16.63 72.31
C ALA A 9 7.42 17.85 72.97
N ALA A 10 7.70 18.86 72.15
CA ALA A 10 8.24 20.18 72.46
C ALA A 10 7.77 20.88 73.75
N SER A 11 8.60 21.79 74.26
CA SER A 11 8.22 23.12 74.80
C SER A 11 9.51 23.85 75.19
N VAL A 12 9.94 24.95 74.55
CA VAL A 12 9.57 26.36 74.83
C VAL A 12 9.57 26.67 76.34
N ASP A 13 10.53 27.46 76.84
CA ASP A 13 10.37 28.91 77.13
C ASP A 13 11.36 29.46 78.19
N GLN A 14 11.65 30.77 78.06
CA GLN A 14 11.93 31.78 79.11
C GLN A 14 13.26 31.87 79.92
N LYS A 15 13.97 32.98 79.62
CA LYS A 15 14.51 34.05 80.51
C LYS A 15 14.78 33.74 82.00
N LYS A 16 16.00 34.05 82.48
CA LYS A 16 16.25 35.09 83.52
C LYS A 16 17.74 35.36 83.81
N LYS A 17 18.02 36.62 84.16
CA LYS A 17 19.29 37.22 84.64
C LYS A 17 19.58 36.88 86.13
N SER A 18 20.86 36.75 86.48
CA SER A 18 21.51 37.25 87.74
C SER A 18 23.04 37.02 87.62
N LYS A 19 23.95 38.00 87.54
CA LYS A 19 24.52 38.96 88.53
C LYS A 19 25.23 38.35 89.77
N GLY A 20 26.52 38.69 89.91
CA GLY A 20 27.35 38.69 91.16
C GLY A 20 28.59 37.78 91.09
N ASN A 21 29.82 38.28 90.84
CA ASN A 21 30.85 38.80 91.79
C ASN A 21 31.39 37.71 92.75
N ASP A 22 32.69 37.55 93.08
CA ASP A 22 33.85 38.45 93.07
C ASP A 22 35.19 37.70 93.38
N SER A 23 36.32 38.36 93.05
CA SER A 23 37.66 38.34 93.71
C SER A 23 38.58 37.08 93.62
N SER A 24 39.92 37.12 93.51
CA SER A 24 40.93 38.15 93.88
C SER A 24 42.33 38.01 93.19
N ALA A 25 42.93 39.17 92.84
CA ALA A 25 44.34 39.66 92.79
C ALA A 25 45.56 38.70 92.73
N THR A 26 46.62 38.93 91.93
CA THR A 26 47.69 39.98 91.99
C THR A 26 48.54 39.85 90.69
N GLN A 27 49.21 40.83 90.06
CA GLN A 27 50.07 41.93 90.52
C GLN A 27 50.34 42.93 89.36
N CYS A 28 50.49 44.23 89.67
CA CYS A 28 50.77 45.33 88.71
C CYS A 28 52.28 45.55 88.45
N VAL A 29 52.62 45.96 87.23
CA VAL A 29 53.74 46.87 86.94
C VAL A 29 53.25 47.96 85.97
N ASN A 30 53.64 49.22 86.26
CA ASN A 30 53.17 50.46 85.65
C ASN A 30 53.93 50.79 84.34
N PRO A 31 53.28 50.97 83.17
CA PRO A 31 53.97 51.29 81.92
C PRO A 31 54.36 52.77 81.73
N LEU A 32 54.17 53.65 82.72
CA LEU A 32 54.44 55.10 82.60
C LEU A 32 55.93 55.52 82.75
N GLU A 33 56.89 54.60 82.78
CA GLU A 33 58.33 54.92 82.97
C GLU A 33 59.30 54.38 81.90
N ALA A 34 58.88 54.18 80.65
CA ALA A 34 59.83 54.04 79.54
C ALA A 34 59.36 54.77 78.26
N PRO A 35 60.16 55.72 77.73
CA PRO A 35 59.83 56.51 76.54
C PRO A 35 60.05 55.73 75.22
N VAL A 36 59.21 56.04 74.24
CA VAL A 36 59.10 55.45 72.89
C VAL A 36 60.22 55.91 71.95
N PRO A 37 60.71 55.07 71.01
CA PRO A 37 61.20 55.55 69.72
C PRO A 37 60.18 55.32 68.60
N HIS A 38 59.82 56.44 67.98
CA HIS A 38 58.88 56.64 66.89
C HIS A 38 59.07 55.75 65.66
N GLY A 39 57.95 55.38 65.02
CA GLY A 39 57.94 55.06 63.59
C GLY A 39 56.69 54.32 63.11
N LEU A 40 55.79 55.08 62.47
CA LEU A 40 54.68 54.66 61.60
C LEU A 40 53.31 54.46 62.26
N ALA A 41 52.33 55.08 61.61
CA ALA A 41 50.92 55.18 61.97
C ALA A 41 50.26 53.81 62.19
N PRO A 42 49.10 53.74 62.89
CA PRO A 42 48.27 52.56 62.82
C PRO A 42 47.84 52.37 61.36
N HIS A 43 48.35 51.32 60.71
CA HIS A 43 47.77 50.82 59.47
C HIS A 43 46.39 50.28 59.84
N GLY A 44 45.33 51.00 59.45
CA GLY A 44 44.04 50.33 59.27
C GLY A 44 44.23 49.17 58.27
N PRO A 45 43.45 48.09 58.36
CA PRO A 45 43.52 47.02 57.36
C PRO A 45 43.32 47.64 55.98
N ARG A 46 44.34 47.56 55.11
CA ARG A 46 44.13 47.83 53.69
C ARG A 46 43.25 46.68 53.19
N ALA A 47 42.05 47.02 52.74
CA ALA A 47 41.20 46.07 52.05
C ALA A 47 41.71 45.96 50.61
N VAL A 48 42.00 44.74 50.19
CA VAL A 48 42.23 44.39 48.78
C VAL A 48 40.91 44.42 48.03
N ASP A 49 40.96 44.57 46.71
CA ASP A 49 39.77 44.60 45.86
C ASP A 49 38.95 43.29 45.96
N ASP A 50 37.66 43.38 45.67
CA ASP A 50 36.82 42.19 45.65
C ASP A 50 37.11 41.34 44.40
N LEU A 51 37.03 40.02 44.57
CA LEU A 51 37.15 39.08 43.46
C LEU A 51 36.02 39.27 42.43
N ARG A 52 36.34 39.06 41.16
CA ARG A 52 35.37 39.14 40.05
C ARG A 52 34.97 37.76 39.58
N VAL A 53 33.67 37.53 39.42
CA VAL A 53 33.13 36.29 38.83
C VAL A 53 32.97 36.49 37.33
N THR A 54 33.65 35.70 36.52
CA THR A 54 33.75 35.97 35.07
C THR A 54 32.82 35.15 34.20
N ASN A 55 32.25 34.05 34.74
CA ASN A 55 31.35 33.16 34.01
C ASN A 55 29.93 33.13 34.60
N ALA A 56 29.54 34.16 35.36
CA ALA A 56 28.16 34.35 35.78
C ALA A 56 27.31 34.98 34.66
N LEU A 57 25.99 34.80 34.76
CA LEU A 57 25.02 35.46 33.88
C LEU A 57 25.04 36.98 34.07
N PRO A 58 24.67 37.75 33.03
CA PRO A 58 24.53 39.20 33.14
C PRO A 58 23.58 39.59 34.28
N PRO A 59 23.92 40.62 35.09
CA PRO A 59 23.11 41.03 36.23
C PRO A 59 21.75 41.57 35.77
N VAL A 60 20.69 41.14 36.45
CA VAL A 60 19.30 41.55 36.20
C VAL A 60 18.67 42.04 37.51
N VAL A 61 17.95 43.16 37.43
CA VAL A 61 17.26 43.73 38.60
C VAL A 61 16.23 42.73 39.13
N GLY A 62 16.31 42.41 40.42
CA GLY A 62 15.42 41.46 41.08
C GLY A 62 15.92 40.01 41.09
N LEU A 63 17.06 39.71 40.45
CA LEU A 63 17.75 38.43 40.57
C LEU A 63 19.00 38.54 41.48
N PRO A 64 19.45 37.43 42.09
CA PRO A 64 20.68 37.42 42.87
C PRO A 64 21.91 37.80 42.04
N PRO A 65 22.92 38.48 42.63
CA PRO A 65 24.16 38.81 41.93
C PRO A 65 24.96 37.56 41.60
N ASN A 66 25.77 37.63 40.52
CA ASN A 66 26.60 36.53 40.03
C ASN A 66 25.83 35.20 39.94
N LEU A 67 24.61 35.25 39.40
CA LEU A 67 23.80 34.06 39.18
C LEU A 67 24.44 33.21 38.09
N MET A 68 24.61 31.93 38.36
CA MET A 68 25.19 30.98 37.42
C MET A 68 24.11 30.37 36.54
N LYS A 69 24.43 30.20 35.26
CA LYS A 69 23.72 29.25 34.41
C LYS A 69 24.03 27.84 34.92
N THR A 70 22.99 27.03 35.11
CA THR A 70 23.11 25.77 35.85
C THR A 70 24.13 24.82 35.23
N ILE A 71 24.04 24.63 33.92
CA ILE A 71 24.97 23.74 33.20
C ILE A 71 26.41 24.26 33.32
N VAL A 72 26.63 25.58 33.27
CA VAL A 72 27.98 26.17 33.39
C VAL A 72 28.57 25.92 34.78
N ALA A 73 27.79 26.13 35.85
CA ALA A 73 28.23 25.81 37.21
C ALA A 73 28.59 24.32 37.36
N GLN A 74 27.80 23.44 36.75
CA GLN A 74 27.95 21.98 36.85
C GLN A 74 29.02 21.38 35.94
N THR A 75 29.49 22.09 34.90
CA THR A 75 30.53 21.58 33.99
C THR A 75 31.85 22.33 34.08
N GLU A 76 31.81 23.62 34.44
CA GLU A 76 33.00 24.49 34.47
C GLU A 76 33.33 25.02 35.86
N GLY A 77 32.42 24.93 36.82
CA GLY A 77 32.55 25.56 38.13
C GLY A 77 32.44 27.09 38.08
N VAL A 78 32.97 27.76 39.10
CA VAL A 78 32.94 29.23 39.22
C VAL A 78 34.33 29.78 38.93
N LYS A 79 34.46 30.58 37.87
CA LYS A 79 35.71 31.23 37.46
C LYS A 79 35.83 32.59 38.12
N LEU A 80 36.93 32.79 38.82
CA LEU A 80 37.23 33.96 39.63
C LEU A 80 38.51 34.64 39.13
N GLU A 81 38.51 35.96 39.12
CA GLU A 81 39.66 36.78 38.84
C GLU A 81 39.95 37.72 40.02
N VAL A 82 41.21 37.79 40.40
CA VAL A 82 41.71 38.69 41.45
C VAL A 82 42.73 39.63 40.82
N ASP A 83 42.47 40.93 40.90
CA ASP A 83 43.36 41.96 40.39
C ASP A 83 44.68 41.99 41.19
N MET A 84 45.74 42.56 40.61
CA MET A 84 47.01 42.70 41.30
C MET A 84 46.84 43.62 42.51
N TRP A 85 47.12 43.11 43.71
CA TRP A 85 47.16 43.91 44.93
C TRP A 85 48.45 44.72 45.03
N ASP A 86 48.48 45.67 45.98
CA ASP A 86 49.63 46.54 46.21
C ASP A 86 50.89 45.73 46.54
N ASP A 87 51.94 45.92 45.72
CA ASP A 87 53.19 45.19 45.88
C ASP A 87 54.06 45.81 46.99
N THR A 88 53.86 45.35 48.23
CA THR A 88 54.67 45.76 49.38
C THR A 88 56.07 45.14 49.31
N PHE A 89 57.10 45.99 49.31
CA PHE A 89 58.52 45.57 49.29
C PHE A 89 58.90 44.73 48.05
N PRO A 90 58.82 45.30 46.82
CA PRO A 90 58.95 44.59 45.55
C PRO A 90 60.42 44.24 45.21
N LEU A 91 61.11 43.53 46.10
CA LEU A 91 62.50 43.12 45.93
C LEU A 91 62.59 41.62 45.58
N PRO A 92 63.28 41.24 44.48
CA PRO A 92 63.50 39.85 44.13
C PRO A 92 64.14 39.05 45.28
N GLY A 93 63.59 37.87 45.58
CA GLY A 93 64.10 36.97 46.62
C GLY A 93 63.67 37.30 48.05
N SER A 94 62.77 38.28 48.25
CA SER A 94 62.07 38.48 49.52
C SER A 94 60.98 37.42 49.76
N ASN A 95 60.43 37.36 50.98
CA ASN A 95 59.35 36.44 51.32
C ASN A 95 58.15 36.63 50.37
N PRO A 96 57.57 35.56 49.80
CA PRO A 96 56.40 35.66 48.93
C PRO A 96 55.15 36.09 49.70
N ASP A 97 54.18 36.64 48.99
CA ASP A 97 52.82 36.78 49.51
C ASP A 97 52.08 35.43 49.36
N VAL A 98 51.15 35.13 50.26
CA VAL A 98 50.38 33.89 50.22
C VAL A 98 48.89 34.20 50.09
N PHE A 99 48.30 33.83 48.94
CA PHE A 99 46.88 33.94 48.68
C PHE A 99 46.12 32.71 49.20
N ARG A 100 45.03 32.93 49.93
CA ARG A 100 44.11 31.89 50.40
C ARG A 100 42.67 32.23 50.03
N LEU A 101 42.02 31.33 49.30
CA LEU A 101 40.60 31.45 48.99
C LEU A 101 39.76 30.88 50.15
N PHE A 102 38.61 31.48 50.40
CA PHE A 102 37.61 30.98 51.33
C PHE A 102 36.27 30.85 50.61
N VAL A 103 35.61 29.72 50.79
CA VAL A 103 34.25 29.46 50.33
C VAL A 103 33.41 29.15 51.57
N ASN A 104 32.33 29.91 51.77
CA ASN A 104 31.47 29.84 52.95
C ASN A 104 32.25 29.96 54.28
N GLY A 105 33.32 30.76 54.29
CA GLY A 105 34.18 30.99 55.45
C GLY A 105 35.19 29.88 55.73
N VAL A 106 35.26 28.84 54.89
CA VAL A 106 36.22 27.73 55.01
C VAL A 106 37.32 27.88 53.95
N VAL A 107 38.57 27.64 54.34
CA VAL A 107 39.71 27.66 53.40
C VAL A 107 39.45 26.67 52.26
N TYR A 108 39.56 27.16 51.02
CA TYR A 108 39.30 26.41 49.81
C TYR A 108 40.57 26.26 48.98
N GLY A 109 40.96 25.00 48.74
CA GLY A 109 42.17 24.66 47.99
C GLY A 109 43.46 24.92 48.75
N ASP A 110 44.59 24.69 48.06
CA ASP A 110 45.91 24.95 48.60
C ASP A 110 46.26 26.45 48.51
N PRO A 111 47.04 26.99 49.48
CA PRO A 111 47.52 28.36 49.41
C PRO A 111 48.40 28.57 48.17
N ILE A 112 48.25 29.72 47.51
CA ILE A 112 49.01 30.09 46.31
C ILE A 112 50.09 31.10 46.70
N GLU A 113 51.35 30.69 46.63
CA GLU A 113 52.49 31.60 46.85
C GLU A 113 52.74 32.50 45.63
N ARG A 114 53.00 33.78 45.89
CA ARG A 114 53.25 34.81 44.87
C ARG A 114 54.61 35.46 45.15
N PRO A 115 55.68 35.06 44.42
CA PRO A 115 57.00 35.64 44.63
C PRO A 115 57.06 37.09 44.17
N LYS A 116 57.90 37.88 44.86
CA LYS A 116 58.11 39.30 44.56
C LYS A 116 59.15 39.49 43.44
N PRO A 117 59.03 40.53 42.58
CA PRO A 117 57.93 41.51 42.53
C PRO A 117 56.68 40.93 41.84
N LEU A 118 55.50 41.27 42.35
CA LEU A 118 54.21 40.82 41.84
C LEU A 118 53.98 41.22 40.38
N SER A 119 54.54 42.35 39.95
CA SER A 119 54.46 42.84 38.57
C SER A 119 55.11 41.93 37.53
N SER A 120 55.93 40.96 37.96
CA SER A 120 56.55 39.96 37.09
C SER A 120 55.66 38.74 36.83
N LEU A 121 54.51 38.64 37.51
CA LEU A 121 53.57 37.53 37.41
C LEU A 121 52.43 37.84 36.44
N VAL A 122 51.67 36.80 36.08
CA VAL A 122 50.45 36.93 35.26
C VAL A 122 49.30 37.43 36.13
N TRP A 123 48.57 38.43 35.61
CA TRP A 123 47.39 39.05 36.22
C TRP A 123 46.27 39.25 35.18
N PRO A 124 44.99 39.25 35.60
CA PRO A 124 44.52 38.93 36.96
C PRO A 124 44.82 37.48 37.35
N LEU A 125 44.91 37.20 38.65
CA LEU A 125 45.08 35.84 39.16
C LEU A 125 43.77 35.09 38.94
N ALA A 126 43.80 34.11 38.03
CA ALA A 126 42.65 33.24 37.76
C ALA A 126 42.60 32.09 38.79
N VAL A 127 41.45 31.94 39.44
CA VAL A 127 41.14 30.86 40.38
C VAL A 127 39.80 30.23 39.98
N THR A 128 39.61 28.94 40.24
CA THR A 128 38.35 28.26 39.93
C THR A 128 37.89 27.44 41.12
N ILE A 129 36.64 27.65 41.53
CA ILE A 129 35.95 26.73 42.43
C ILE A 129 35.39 25.61 41.57
N LYS A 130 35.76 24.36 41.88
CA LYS A 130 35.38 23.19 41.10
C LYS A 130 33.87 23.00 41.08
N ASP A 131 33.36 22.53 39.94
CA ASP A 131 31.97 22.16 39.68
C ASP A 131 31.33 21.33 40.81
N VAL A 132 32.02 20.30 41.30
CA VAL A 132 31.51 19.42 42.36
C VAL A 132 31.18 20.17 43.66
N ASP A 133 31.91 21.24 43.96
CA ASP A 133 31.76 22.03 45.18
C ASP A 133 30.65 23.10 45.07
N VAL A 134 30.27 23.44 43.84
CA VAL A 134 29.22 24.44 43.50
C VAL A 134 28.04 23.82 42.76
N SER A 135 27.88 22.50 42.84
CA SER A 135 26.87 21.75 42.08
C SER A 135 25.45 21.86 42.65
N ASN A 136 25.31 22.30 43.89
CA ASN A 136 24.04 22.35 44.62
C ASN A 136 23.39 23.75 44.53
N HIS A 137 22.06 23.79 44.58
CA HIS A 137 21.32 25.04 44.69
C HIS A 137 21.72 25.79 45.97
N GLY A 138 22.10 27.06 45.85
CA GLY A 138 22.42 27.90 47.00
C GLY A 138 23.24 29.16 46.68
N GLU A 139 23.40 29.97 47.73
CA GLU A 139 24.30 31.12 47.75
C GLU A 139 25.64 30.70 48.34
N TYR A 140 26.72 30.96 47.61
CA TYR A 140 28.10 30.71 47.99
C TYR A 140 28.79 32.04 48.32
N ARG A 141 29.38 32.12 49.51
CA ARG A 141 30.08 33.31 50.01
C ARG A 141 31.57 33.15 49.77
N VAL A 142 32.11 33.90 48.82
CA VAL A 142 33.51 33.79 48.40
C VAL A 142 34.28 35.01 48.86
N SER A 143 35.41 34.80 49.52
CA SER A 143 36.36 35.85 49.91
C SER A 143 37.78 35.32 49.84
N TYR A 144 38.78 36.18 49.88
CA TYR A 144 40.17 35.75 49.98
C TYR A 144 40.96 36.56 51.02
N GLU A 145 42.05 35.98 51.48
CA GLU A 145 43.03 36.62 52.36
C GLU A 145 44.41 36.54 51.71
N ILE A 146 45.20 37.60 51.87
CA ILE A 146 46.60 37.67 51.49
C ILE A 146 47.45 37.81 52.75
N ALA A 147 48.28 36.83 53.04
CA ALA A 147 49.35 37.00 54.02
C ALA A 147 50.55 37.65 53.34
N LEU A 148 50.91 38.86 53.76
CA LEU A 148 51.98 39.64 53.13
C LEU A 148 53.36 39.11 53.56
N GLY A 149 54.31 39.03 52.62
CA GLY A 149 55.69 38.65 52.91
C GLY A 149 56.40 39.59 53.91
N SER A 150 55.93 40.83 54.04
CA SER A 150 56.37 41.83 55.02
C SER A 150 55.74 41.69 56.41
N GLY A 151 54.77 40.79 56.57
CA GLY A 151 53.96 40.61 57.78
C GLY A 151 52.60 41.32 57.71
N GLY A 152 51.59 40.73 58.34
CA GLY A 152 50.19 41.19 58.31
C GLY A 152 49.34 40.43 57.27
N ASN A 153 48.02 40.60 57.39
CA ASN A 153 47.04 40.01 56.47
C ASN A 153 46.13 41.11 55.90
N GLU A 154 45.80 41.00 54.62
CA GLU A 154 44.79 41.80 53.95
C GLU A 154 43.65 40.89 53.46
N GLN A 155 42.39 41.31 53.63
CA GLN A 155 41.23 40.49 53.33
C GLN A 155 40.28 41.24 52.39
N SER A 156 39.70 40.52 51.41
CA SER A 156 38.66 41.03 50.54
C SER A 156 37.30 41.10 51.25
N ASN A 157 36.32 41.82 50.70
CA ASN A 157 34.93 41.62 51.14
C ASN A 157 34.41 40.27 50.61
N THR A 158 33.20 39.92 51.06
CA THR A 158 32.49 38.74 50.57
C THR A 158 31.79 39.04 49.25
N THR A 159 32.17 38.32 48.21
CA THR A 159 31.46 38.24 46.93
C THR A 159 30.48 37.08 46.97
N LEU A 160 29.21 37.35 46.62
CA LEU A 160 28.16 36.34 46.56
C LEU A 160 28.15 35.69 45.18
N VAL A 161 28.05 34.37 45.12
CA VAL A 161 27.85 33.58 43.90
C VAL A 161 26.60 32.74 44.08
N ASN A 162 25.68 32.78 43.14
CA ASN A 162 24.40 32.10 43.27
C ASN A 162 24.27 30.98 42.25
N VAL A 163 24.04 29.75 42.70
CA VAL A 163 23.77 28.61 41.83
C VAL A 163 22.32 28.22 41.99
N ASP A 164 21.58 28.22 40.89
CA ASP A 164 20.21 27.73 40.87
C ASP A 164 20.10 26.42 40.09
N THR A 165 19.61 25.36 40.72
CA THR A 165 19.29 24.09 40.07
C THR A 165 17.79 23.78 40.06
N ILE A 166 16.95 24.71 40.53
CA ILE A 166 15.52 24.50 40.73
C ILE A 166 14.73 25.30 39.70
N GLY A 167 14.17 24.60 38.72
CA GLY A 167 13.34 25.22 37.70
C GLY A 167 12.00 25.78 38.21
N PRO A 168 11.25 26.51 37.36
CA PRO A 168 10.07 27.29 37.77
C PRO A 168 8.91 26.51 38.41
N ALA A 169 8.86 25.18 38.26
CA ALA A 169 7.87 24.30 38.87
C ALA A 169 8.33 23.67 40.20
N GLY A 170 9.52 23.99 40.72
CA GLY A 170 10.00 23.47 41.99
C GLY A 170 10.11 21.94 42.05
N GLY A 171 10.31 21.27 40.91
CA GLY A 171 10.35 19.81 40.81
C GLY A 171 8.99 19.11 40.78
N ILE A 172 7.88 19.84 40.60
CA ILE A 172 6.53 19.27 40.48
C ILE A 172 6.10 19.19 39.01
N LEU A 173 5.40 18.11 38.65
CA LEU A 173 4.74 17.98 37.35
C LEU A 173 3.49 18.87 37.31
N LEU A 174 3.53 19.92 36.50
CA LEU A 174 2.39 20.82 36.30
C LEU A 174 1.25 20.14 35.52
N ASP A 175 0.03 20.64 35.70
CA ASP A 175 -1.16 20.10 35.02
C ASP A 175 -1.18 20.43 33.51
N ALA A 176 -2.15 19.90 32.78
CA ALA A 176 -2.30 20.19 31.35
C ALA A 176 -2.77 21.64 31.11
N VAL A 177 -2.47 22.17 29.92
CA VAL A 177 -3.06 23.45 29.49
C VAL A 177 -4.59 23.34 29.39
N THR A 178 -5.25 24.49 29.50
CA THR A 178 -6.71 24.61 29.37
C THR A 178 -7.07 25.57 28.24
N LEU A 179 -8.09 25.23 27.45
CA LEU A 179 -8.62 26.12 26.43
C LEU A 179 -9.69 27.00 27.08
N THR A 180 -9.46 28.30 27.14
CA THR A 180 -10.35 29.25 27.84
C THR A 180 -11.19 30.09 26.89
N GLY A 181 -10.86 30.13 25.61
CA GLY A 181 -11.60 30.82 24.56
C GLY A 181 -11.24 30.26 23.19
N GLY A 182 -12.14 30.38 22.20
CA GLY A 182 -11.88 29.91 20.84
C GLY A 182 -12.15 28.42 20.58
N ALA A 183 -12.61 27.68 21.59
CA ALA A 183 -12.94 26.25 21.51
C ALA A 183 -14.23 25.92 22.26
N VAL A 184 -15.00 24.95 21.79
CA VAL A 184 -16.22 24.44 22.44
C VAL A 184 -16.11 22.92 22.58
N GLY A 185 -16.20 22.41 23.82
CA GLY A 185 -16.11 20.97 24.07
C GLY A 185 -14.77 20.34 23.67
N GLY A 186 -13.68 21.11 23.67
CA GLY A 186 -12.35 20.65 23.23
C GLY A 186 -12.10 20.73 21.71
N LYS A 187 -13.08 21.22 20.95
CA LYS A 187 -12.99 21.38 19.49
C LYS A 187 -12.83 22.85 19.10
N VAL A 188 -11.90 23.13 18.19
CA VAL A 188 -11.64 24.46 17.62
C VAL A 188 -12.22 24.51 16.20
N THR A 189 -13.14 25.43 15.95
CA THR A 189 -13.83 25.64 14.66
C THR A 189 -13.65 27.08 14.20
N LEU A 190 -13.92 27.38 12.93
CA LEU A 190 -13.89 28.78 12.46
C LEU A 190 -14.92 29.64 13.21
N GLU A 191 -16.08 29.06 13.52
CA GLU A 191 -17.15 29.70 14.30
C GLU A 191 -16.72 29.95 15.75
N SER A 192 -16.08 28.98 16.41
CA SER A 192 -15.61 29.17 17.79
C SER A 192 -14.48 30.18 17.88
N LEU A 193 -13.59 30.25 16.88
CA LEU A 193 -12.57 31.30 16.79
C LEU A 193 -13.22 32.68 16.57
N ALA A 194 -14.15 32.81 15.62
CA ALA A 194 -14.84 34.07 15.35
C ALA A 194 -15.63 34.57 16.57
N ALA A 195 -16.29 33.67 17.31
CA ALA A 195 -16.98 33.99 18.55
C ALA A 195 -16.04 34.49 19.66
N ASN A 196 -14.74 34.16 19.58
CA ASN A 196 -13.70 34.59 20.50
C ASN A 196 -12.78 35.68 19.91
N GLY A 197 -13.30 36.52 19.01
CA GLY A 197 -12.52 37.62 18.43
C GLY A 197 -11.39 37.17 17.50
N ASP A 198 -11.60 36.07 16.77
CA ASP A 198 -10.62 35.45 15.86
C ASP A 198 -9.33 34.98 16.55
N ALA A 199 -9.44 34.45 17.78
CA ALA A 199 -8.31 33.93 18.56
C ALA A 199 -8.64 32.63 19.33
N LEU A 200 -7.62 31.81 19.54
CA LEU A 200 -7.64 30.66 20.46
C LEU A 200 -6.86 31.02 21.73
N ASP A 201 -7.54 31.05 22.86
CA ASP A 201 -6.93 31.39 24.16
C ASP A 201 -6.62 30.14 24.96
N ILE A 202 -5.34 30.00 25.29
CA ILE A 202 -4.76 28.84 25.98
C ILE A 202 -4.22 29.33 27.33
N THR A 203 -4.79 28.84 28.42
CA THR A 203 -4.29 29.12 29.76
C THR A 203 -3.34 28.01 30.20
N VAL A 204 -2.09 28.42 30.46
CA VAL A 204 -1.01 27.58 30.95
C VAL A 204 -0.94 27.68 32.48
N PRO A 205 -0.87 26.56 33.22
CA PRO A 205 -0.74 26.57 34.68
C PRO A 205 0.41 27.46 35.17
N GLY A 206 0.17 28.20 36.24
CA GLY A 206 1.15 29.12 36.80
C GLY A 206 2.41 28.41 37.33
N ARG A 207 3.52 29.15 37.35
CA ARG A 207 4.79 28.72 37.96
C ARG A 207 4.68 28.78 39.48
N LEU A 208 5.38 27.88 40.17
CA LEU A 208 5.49 27.92 41.64
C LEU A 208 6.58 28.87 42.10
N ILE A 209 7.67 28.94 41.33
CA ILE A 209 8.80 29.82 41.58
C ILE A 209 8.86 30.77 40.37
N ALA A 210 8.30 31.97 40.53
CA ALA A 210 8.30 32.98 39.47
C ALA A 210 9.42 33.98 39.70
N ARG A 211 10.27 34.18 38.68
CA ARG A 211 11.36 35.15 38.71
C ARG A 211 11.38 36.03 37.46
N ALA A 212 12.15 37.10 37.52
CA ALA A 212 12.39 37.95 36.35
C ALA A 212 13.11 37.14 35.27
N MET A 213 12.82 37.43 33.99
CA MET A 213 13.41 36.77 32.81
C MET A 213 13.02 35.30 32.61
N ASP A 214 12.06 34.77 33.38
CA ASP A 214 11.48 33.47 33.07
C ASP A 214 10.73 33.50 31.73
N GLU A 215 10.83 32.41 30.97
CA GLU A 215 10.15 32.23 29.68
C GLU A 215 9.19 31.05 29.70
N LEU A 216 8.15 31.12 28.86
CA LEU A 216 7.19 30.05 28.57
C LEU A 216 7.30 29.65 27.11
N TRP A 217 7.50 28.37 26.86
CA TRP A 217 7.52 27.76 25.54
C TRP A 217 6.32 26.82 25.44
N LEU A 218 5.40 27.10 24.51
CA LEU A 218 4.21 26.29 24.23
C LEU A 218 4.47 25.45 22.97
N TYR A 219 4.10 24.17 22.99
CA TYR A 219 4.30 23.22 21.89
C TYR A 219 2.96 22.64 21.41
N GLY A 220 2.86 22.37 20.11
CA GLY A 220 1.71 21.70 19.51
C GLY A 220 1.67 20.21 19.86
N ASN A 221 2.83 19.56 19.82
CA ASN A 221 3.07 18.19 20.25
C ASN A 221 4.41 18.06 20.97
N VAL A 222 4.56 17.01 21.78
CA VAL A 222 5.81 16.77 22.54
C VAL A 222 7.05 16.53 21.68
N THR A 223 6.84 16.10 20.43
CA THR A 223 7.89 15.79 19.45
C THR A 223 8.29 17.00 18.60
N ASP A 224 7.61 18.13 18.75
CA ASP A 224 7.92 19.33 17.96
C ASP A 224 9.30 19.86 18.35
N ALA A 225 10.15 20.13 17.35
CA ALA A 225 11.47 20.69 17.58
C ALA A 225 11.38 22.15 18.09
N ASP A 226 10.42 22.89 17.56
CA ASP A 226 10.21 24.32 17.85
C ASP A 226 8.87 24.56 18.56
N PRO A 227 8.83 25.49 19.54
CA PRO A 227 7.58 25.88 20.17
C PRO A 227 6.68 26.66 19.19
N ILE A 228 5.36 26.46 19.31
CA ILE A 228 4.36 27.24 18.58
C ILE A 228 4.24 28.67 19.12
N LYS A 229 4.66 28.92 20.36
CA LYS A 229 4.73 30.26 20.96
C LYS A 229 5.79 30.32 22.05
N VAL A 230 6.53 31.42 22.10
CA VAL A 230 7.45 31.77 23.20
C VAL A 230 6.99 33.08 23.84
N VAL A 231 6.91 33.10 25.17
CA VAL A 231 6.56 34.28 25.96
C VAL A 231 7.71 34.56 26.95
N SER A 232 8.48 35.61 26.71
CA SER A 232 9.69 35.93 27.49
C SER A 232 9.52 37.05 28.53
N SER A 233 8.43 37.82 28.45
CA SER A 233 8.12 38.92 29.39
C SER A 233 7.03 38.50 30.38
N LEU A 234 7.27 37.41 31.10
CA LEU A 234 6.28 36.89 32.04
C LEU A 234 6.22 37.76 33.31
N PRO A 235 5.01 37.99 33.87
CA PRO A 235 4.90 38.72 35.12
C PRO A 235 5.52 37.90 36.27
N VAL A 236 6.11 38.58 37.25
CA VAL A 236 6.71 37.94 38.43
C VAL A 236 5.61 37.61 39.45
N ASN A 237 4.78 36.63 39.10
CA ASN A 237 3.73 36.07 39.95
C ASN A 237 3.46 34.60 39.57
N THR A 238 2.71 33.91 40.42
CA THR A 238 2.36 32.48 40.28
C THR A 238 1.01 32.28 39.59
N LEU A 239 0.44 33.31 38.96
CA LEU A 239 -0.84 33.19 38.26
C LEU A 239 -0.66 32.41 36.95
N PRO A 240 -1.71 31.73 36.46
CA PRO A 240 -1.70 31.14 35.13
C PRO A 240 -1.37 32.17 34.05
N VAL A 241 -0.67 31.72 33.01
CA VAL A 241 -0.28 32.56 31.88
C VAL A 241 -1.24 32.29 30.73
N VAL A 242 -1.88 33.33 30.20
CA VAL A 242 -2.74 33.22 29.03
C VAL A 242 -1.92 33.47 27.77
N VAL A 243 -1.97 32.53 26.84
CA VAL A 243 -1.34 32.59 25.53
C VAL A 243 -2.44 32.56 24.47
N SER A 244 -2.48 33.59 23.62
CA SER A 244 -3.44 33.66 22.52
C SER A 244 -2.74 33.33 21.19
N LEU A 245 -3.32 32.42 20.43
CA LEU A 245 -2.97 32.15 19.03
C LEU A 245 -4.01 32.83 18.13
N THR A 246 -3.55 33.55 17.13
CA THR A 246 -4.41 34.19 16.13
C THR A 246 -5.07 33.14 15.24
N LYS A 247 -6.23 33.49 14.67
CA LYS A 247 -6.91 32.65 13.66
C LYS A 247 -5.98 32.25 12.53
N ASP A 248 -5.16 33.16 12.01
CA ASP A 248 -4.27 32.85 10.90
C ASP A 248 -3.19 31.82 11.31
N GLU A 249 -2.59 31.95 12.50
CA GLU A 249 -1.66 30.95 13.07
C GLU A 249 -2.32 29.57 13.23
N VAL A 250 -3.60 29.54 13.62
CA VAL A 250 -4.37 28.30 13.82
C VAL A 250 -4.80 27.66 12.50
N VAL A 251 -5.29 28.46 11.55
CA VAL A 251 -5.82 28.04 10.23
C VAL A 251 -4.72 27.64 9.26
N ALA A 252 -3.54 28.27 9.31
CA ALA A 252 -2.41 27.94 8.44
C ALA A 252 -1.99 26.47 8.52
N LYS A 253 -2.25 25.80 9.65
CA LYS A 253 -1.95 24.38 9.87
C LYS A 253 -3.10 23.43 9.51
N GLY A 254 -4.26 23.94 9.12
CA GLY A 254 -5.43 23.15 8.73
C GLY A 254 -6.08 22.34 9.86
N SER A 255 -7.11 21.56 9.51
CA SER A 255 -7.81 20.67 10.44
C SER A 255 -6.90 19.49 10.85
N ARG A 256 -6.83 19.19 12.15
CA ARG A 256 -5.87 18.22 12.74
C ARG A 256 -6.19 17.94 14.22
N VAL A 257 -5.47 17.01 14.84
CA VAL A 257 -5.45 16.82 16.30
C VAL A 257 -4.04 17.16 16.82
N GLU A 258 -3.95 17.94 17.89
CA GLU A 258 -2.69 18.26 18.58
C GLU A 258 -2.74 17.82 20.05
N HIS A 259 -1.56 17.53 20.62
CA HIS A 259 -1.38 17.20 22.04
C HIS A 259 -0.52 18.27 22.71
N LEU A 260 -1.17 19.37 23.08
CA LEU A 260 -0.49 20.55 23.61
C LEU A 260 0.30 20.22 24.88
N SER A 261 1.53 20.74 24.92
CA SER A 261 2.49 20.63 26.02
C SER A 261 3.21 21.96 26.18
N PHE A 262 3.86 22.20 27.33
CA PHE A 262 4.63 23.42 27.55
C PHE A 262 5.85 23.19 28.42
N ARG A 263 6.76 24.18 28.44
CA ARG A 263 7.94 24.21 29.29
C ARG A 263 8.18 25.64 29.76
N TYR A 264 8.35 25.84 31.07
CA TYR A 264 8.95 27.10 31.53
C TYR A 264 10.46 26.94 31.66
N PHE A 265 11.18 28.02 31.39
CA PHE A 265 12.61 28.16 31.64
C PHE A 265 12.83 29.34 32.57
N ASP A 266 13.69 29.19 33.58
CA ASP A 266 14.20 30.34 34.34
C ASP A 266 15.41 30.96 33.63
N TYR A 267 15.91 32.08 34.16
CA TYR A 267 17.09 32.76 33.63
C TYR A 267 18.39 31.92 33.72
N SER A 268 18.45 30.95 34.65
CA SER A 268 19.55 29.98 34.77
C SER A 268 19.42 28.81 33.79
N GLU A 269 18.37 28.82 32.95
CA GLU A 269 17.97 27.78 31.99
C GLU A 269 17.51 26.45 32.60
N ASN A 270 17.15 26.45 33.89
CA ASN A 270 16.44 25.31 34.47
C ASN A 270 15.01 25.30 33.94
N SER A 271 14.50 24.10 33.69
CA SER A 271 13.15 23.94 33.19
C SER A 271 12.20 23.26 34.15
N THR A 272 10.92 23.34 33.85
CA THR A 272 9.92 22.42 34.39
C THR A 272 10.20 20.97 33.97
N ILE A 273 9.62 20.01 34.69
CA ILE A 273 9.56 18.61 34.25
C ILE A 273 8.83 18.58 32.90
N TYR A 274 9.39 17.86 31.94
CA TYR A 274 8.87 17.76 30.58
C TYR A 274 8.82 16.29 30.13
N PRO A 275 7.74 15.85 29.45
CA PRO A 275 6.56 16.63 29.07
C PRO A 275 5.63 16.90 30.26
N THR A 276 4.82 17.96 30.16
CA THR A 276 3.69 18.19 31.08
C THR A 276 2.57 17.19 30.79
N LYS A 277 1.49 17.20 31.59
CA LYS A 277 0.28 16.49 31.14
C LYS A 277 -0.21 17.08 29.82
N LEU A 278 -0.60 16.21 28.89
CA LEU A 278 -0.97 16.60 27.54
C LEU A 278 -2.43 17.00 27.46
N ARG A 279 -2.74 18.02 26.65
CA ARG A 279 -4.11 18.38 26.28
C ARG A 279 -4.34 18.04 24.81
N GLU A 280 -5.21 17.07 24.56
CA GLU A 280 -5.72 16.84 23.21
C GLU A 280 -6.63 17.99 22.77
N VAL A 281 -6.42 18.48 21.55
CA VAL A 281 -7.22 19.53 20.91
C VAL A 281 -7.53 19.12 19.48
N GLU A 282 -8.81 19.08 19.14
CA GLU A 282 -9.28 18.77 17.79
C GLU A 282 -9.60 20.07 17.04
N TYR A 283 -8.91 20.31 15.93
CA TYR A 283 -9.11 21.45 15.05
C TYR A 283 -9.96 21.03 13.85
N LEU A 284 -11.17 21.59 13.75
CA LEU A 284 -12.14 21.43 12.67
C LEU A 284 -12.31 22.77 11.95
N LEU A 285 -11.29 23.17 11.21
CA LEU A 285 -11.15 24.50 10.60
C LEU A 285 -11.57 24.55 9.14
N THR A 286 -12.09 23.44 8.61
CA THR A 286 -12.60 23.34 7.25
C THR A 286 -14.11 23.58 7.27
N PRO A 287 -14.65 24.57 6.55
CA PRO A 287 -16.09 24.67 6.34
C PRO A 287 -16.57 23.41 5.61
N GLN A 288 -17.63 22.77 6.13
CA GLN A 288 -18.32 21.72 5.38
C GLN A 288 -18.86 22.30 4.06
N PRO A 289 -18.85 21.53 2.96
CA PRO A 289 -19.35 22.02 1.69
C PRO A 289 -20.85 22.28 1.79
N THR A 290 -21.28 23.50 1.41
CA THR A 290 -22.69 23.93 1.43
C THR A 290 -23.31 23.99 0.03
N ASN A 291 -22.51 23.82 -1.02
CA ASN A 291 -22.90 23.99 -2.42
C ASN A 291 -22.77 22.69 -3.24
N LEU A 292 -23.21 21.56 -2.66
CA LEU A 292 -23.24 20.30 -3.40
C LEU A 292 -24.09 20.45 -4.66
N THR A 293 -23.58 19.93 -5.77
CA THR A 293 -24.29 19.92 -7.06
C THR A 293 -25.25 18.74 -7.10
N ASP A 294 -26.21 18.76 -8.03
CA ASP A 294 -27.09 17.62 -8.22
C ASP A 294 -26.27 16.48 -8.88
N PRO A 295 -26.39 15.23 -8.39
CA PRO A 295 -25.78 14.10 -9.08
C PRO A 295 -26.46 13.85 -10.43
N ALA A 296 -25.81 13.10 -11.33
CA ALA A 296 -26.43 12.63 -12.57
C ALA A 296 -26.17 11.14 -12.80
N VAL A 297 -27.07 10.48 -13.54
CA VAL A 297 -26.92 9.09 -13.99
C VAL A 297 -27.18 9.05 -15.50
N PRO A 298 -26.16 9.26 -16.34
CA PRO A 298 -26.35 9.41 -17.78
C PRO A 298 -26.93 8.18 -18.49
N ALA A 299 -26.69 6.98 -17.95
CA ALA A 299 -27.19 5.73 -18.50
C ALA A 299 -28.66 5.44 -18.15
N ALA A 300 -29.32 6.27 -17.33
CA ALA A 300 -30.71 6.01 -16.95
C ALA A 300 -31.68 6.11 -18.16
N PRO A 301 -32.72 5.24 -18.26
CA PRO A 301 -33.07 4.18 -17.31
C PRO A 301 -32.05 3.03 -17.32
N LEU A 302 -31.59 2.65 -16.12
CA LEU A 302 -30.57 1.62 -15.96
C LEU A 302 -31.13 0.23 -16.25
N ASP A 303 -30.37 -0.60 -16.93
CA ASP A 303 -30.72 -2.00 -17.22
C ASP A 303 -29.65 -2.99 -16.74
N LEU A 304 -29.88 -4.30 -16.93
CA LEU A 304 -28.90 -5.32 -16.50
C LEU A 304 -27.57 -5.18 -17.25
N ARG A 305 -27.59 -4.72 -18.51
CA ARG A 305 -26.39 -4.53 -19.32
C ARG A 305 -25.55 -3.38 -18.79
N ASP A 306 -26.15 -2.29 -18.33
CA ASP A 306 -25.43 -1.19 -17.69
C ASP A 306 -24.73 -1.66 -16.42
N ALA A 307 -25.40 -2.48 -15.60
CA ALA A 307 -24.81 -3.06 -14.41
C ALA A 307 -23.67 -4.05 -14.74
N GLN A 308 -23.79 -4.83 -15.82
CA GLN A 308 -22.74 -5.75 -16.29
C GLN A 308 -21.49 -5.02 -16.75
N LEU A 309 -21.68 -3.98 -17.56
CA LEU A 309 -20.61 -3.20 -18.17
C LEU A 309 -20.04 -2.15 -17.21
N LYS A 310 -20.53 -2.10 -15.96
CA LYS A 310 -20.16 -1.11 -14.95
C LYS A 310 -20.43 0.33 -15.42
N LEU A 311 -21.47 0.50 -16.23
CA LEU A 311 -21.96 1.79 -16.75
C LEU A 311 -23.09 2.38 -15.89
N ALA A 312 -23.61 1.62 -14.93
CA ALA A 312 -24.48 2.12 -13.89
C ALA A 312 -23.68 3.00 -12.90
N GLU A 313 -23.37 4.22 -13.33
CA GLU A 313 -22.49 5.16 -12.64
C GLU A 313 -23.25 6.40 -12.19
N VAL A 314 -22.93 6.90 -10.99
CA VAL A 314 -23.28 8.27 -10.58
C VAL A 314 -22.15 9.24 -10.93
N TYR A 315 -22.54 10.36 -11.51
CA TYR A 315 -21.66 11.45 -11.93
C TYR A 315 -21.80 12.59 -10.93
N ILE A 316 -20.68 13.01 -10.35
CA ILE A 316 -20.60 14.10 -9.37
C ILE A 316 -19.73 15.23 -9.94
N PHE A 317 -20.26 16.46 -9.98
CA PHE A 317 -19.67 17.57 -10.75
C PHE A 317 -18.87 18.58 -9.92
N GLY A 318 -18.66 18.31 -8.64
CA GLY A 318 -17.85 19.15 -7.75
C GLY A 318 -18.65 20.00 -6.78
N TRP A 319 -17.91 20.61 -5.86
CA TRP A 319 -18.36 21.53 -4.81
C TRP A 319 -17.19 22.44 -4.41
N THR A 320 -17.43 23.47 -3.61
CA THR A 320 -16.35 24.33 -3.11
C THR A 320 -15.59 23.66 -1.97
N ASN A 321 -14.29 23.96 -1.83
CA ASN A 321 -13.42 23.42 -0.77
C ASN A 321 -13.17 21.90 -0.88
N TYR A 322 -13.12 21.33 -2.09
CA TYR A 322 -12.64 19.97 -2.32
C TYR A 322 -11.21 19.79 -1.79
N ARG A 323 -10.92 18.61 -1.20
CA ARG A 323 -9.57 18.22 -0.79
C ARG A 323 -9.33 16.72 -0.99
N PRO A 324 -8.07 16.32 -1.27
CA PRO A 324 -7.69 14.91 -1.27
C PRO A 324 -7.99 14.25 0.08
N GLY A 325 -8.55 13.03 0.06
CA GLY A 325 -8.91 12.27 1.26
C GLY A 325 -10.37 12.40 1.71
N GLN A 326 -11.15 13.30 1.11
CA GLN A 326 -12.61 13.33 1.28
C GLN A 326 -13.25 12.08 0.67
N THR A 327 -14.28 11.55 1.34
CA THR A 327 -15.13 10.47 0.82
C THR A 327 -16.55 10.97 0.62
N LEU A 328 -17.35 10.20 -0.10
CA LEU A 328 -18.76 10.44 -0.31
C LEU A 328 -19.57 9.34 0.35
N ASN A 329 -20.73 9.70 0.90
CA ASN A 329 -21.82 8.76 1.11
C ASN A 329 -22.87 9.04 0.03
N ILE A 330 -23.20 8.02 -0.76
CA ILE A 330 -24.19 8.11 -1.83
C ILE A 330 -25.41 7.27 -1.42
N ASP A 331 -26.59 7.87 -1.46
CA ASP A 331 -27.86 7.25 -1.09
C ASP A 331 -28.69 7.04 -2.36
N LEU A 332 -29.03 5.77 -2.65
CA LEU A 332 -29.96 5.40 -3.71
C LEU A 332 -31.15 4.65 -3.10
N GLY A 333 -32.32 5.28 -3.11
CA GLY A 333 -33.56 4.66 -2.62
C GLY A 333 -33.54 4.32 -1.13
N GLY A 334 -32.70 4.96 -0.32
CA GLY A 334 -32.51 4.66 1.10
C GLY A 334 -31.33 3.72 1.38
N HIS A 335 -30.64 3.24 0.35
CA HIS A 335 -29.47 2.39 0.45
C HIS A 335 -28.20 3.19 0.25
N VAL A 336 -27.43 3.35 1.33
CA VAL A 336 -26.22 4.17 1.36
C VAL A 336 -24.97 3.33 1.12
N PHE A 337 -24.09 3.79 0.24
CA PHE A 337 -22.75 3.22 0.04
C PHE A 337 -21.68 4.31 0.02
N PRO A 338 -20.48 4.03 0.58
CA PRO A 338 -19.38 4.97 0.56
C PRO A 338 -18.62 4.93 -0.77
N ALA A 339 -18.05 6.05 -1.18
CA ALA A 339 -17.14 6.14 -2.33
C ALA A 339 -15.95 7.06 -2.03
N ALA A 340 -14.77 6.69 -2.50
CA ALA A 340 -13.58 7.54 -2.43
C ALA A 340 -13.42 8.34 -3.73
N LEU A 341 -12.84 9.53 -3.63
CA LEU A 341 -12.54 10.37 -4.77
C LEU A 341 -11.05 10.28 -5.10
N SER A 342 -10.73 10.04 -6.37
CA SER A 342 -9.35 10.00 -6.86
C SER A 342 -8.81 11.39 -7.23
N SER A 343 -9.68 12.34 -7.58
CA SER A 343 -9.34 13.71 -7.96
C SER A 343 -10.51 14.66 -7.75
N GLU A 344 -10.25 15.97 -7.83
CA GLU A 344 -11.30 17.00 -7.75
C GLU A 344 -12.34 16.81 -8.87
N PRO A 345 -13.62 16.59 -8.52
CA PRO A 345 -14.68 16.55 -9.50
C PRO A 345 -14.99 17.95 -10.02
N THR A 346 -15.20 18.08 -11.33
CA THR A 346 -15.56 19.34 -12.00
C THR A 346 -16.67 19.13 -13.02
N LEU A 347 -17.26 20.21 -13.52
CA LEU A 347 -18.26 20.12 -14.59
C LEU A 347 -17.72 19.47 -15.87
N ALA A 348 -16.47 19.74 -16.24
CA ALA A 348 -15.84 19.17 -17.43
C ALA A 348 -15.33 17.74 -17.22
N ASN A 349 -15.00 17.38 -15.98
CA ASN A 349 -14.50 16.07 -15.59
C ASN A 349 -15.18 15.63 -14.28
N PRO A 350 -16.42 15.10 -14.35
CA PRO A 350 -17.12 14.63 -13.17
C PRO A 350 -16.45 13.38 -12.60
N ALA A 351 -16.57 13.18 -11.28
CA ALA A 351 -16.25 11.90 -10.68
C ALA A 351 -17.30 10.86 -11.11
N LYS A 352 -16.82 9.77 -11.70
CA LYS A 352 -17.65 8.64 -12.15
C LYS A 352 -17.53 7.53 -11.12
N ILE A 353 -18.65 7.18 -10.49
CA ILE A 353 -18.66 6.24 -9.37
C ILE A 353 -19.64 5.13 -9.72
N GLU A 354 -19.14 3.91 -9.89
CA GLU A 354 -19.94 2.71 -10.10
C GLU A 354 -20.91 2.50 -8.93
N ILE A 355 -22.20 2.32 -9.23
CA ILE A 355 -23.21 1.94 -8.25
C ILE A 355 -23.13 0.41 -8.09
N PRO A 356 -22.83 -0.12 -6.88
CA PRO A 356 -22.72 -1.55 -6.68
C PRO A 356 -24.02 -2.30 -7.02
N TRP A 357 -23.91 -3.48 -7.63
CA TRP A 357 -25.07 -4.32 -7.97
C TRP A 357 -26.03 -4.56 -6.80
N LEU A 358 -25.51 -4.81 -5.60
CA LEU A 358 -26.35 -5.02 -4.41
C LEU A 358 -27.19 -3.80 -4.05
N ILE A 359 -26.70 -2.58 -4.32
CA ILE A 359 -27.45 -1.35 -4.09
C ILE A 359 -28.52 -1.18 -5.16
N LEU A 360 -28.20 -1.42 -6.43
CA LEU A 360 -29.16 -1.41 -7.54
C LEU A 360 -30.29 -2.41 -7.30
N PHE A 361 -29.94 -3.65 -6.97
CA PHE A 361 -30.89 -4.71 -6.68
C PHE A 361 -31.78 -4.38 -5.47
N ALA A 362 -31.21 -3.86 -4.38
CA ALA A 362 -32.00 -3.48 -3.20
C ALA A 362 -32.95 -2.30 -3.47
N ALA A 363 -32.51 -1.31 -4.24
CA ALA A 363 -33.29 -0.10 -4.50
C ALA A 363 -34.45 -0.32 -5.48
N TYR A 364 -34.27 -1.19 -6.50
CA TYR A 364 -35.25 -1.38 -7.57
C TYR A 364 -35.91 -2.75 -7.59
N GLY A 365 -35.25 -3.79 -7.06
CA GLY A 365 -35.64 -5.17 -7.29
C GLY A 365 -35.58 -5.54 -8.78
N ILE A 366 -36.31 -6.60 -9.14
CA ILE A 366 -36.26 -7.22 -10.47
C ILE A 366 -37.64 -7.58 -11.03
N THR A 367 -38.71 -7.29 -10.29
CA THR A 367 -40.07 -7.74 -10.65
C THR A 367 -40.81 -6.71 -11.50
N VAL A 368 -40.50 -5.43 -11.33
CA VAL A 368 -41.10 -4.30 -12.06
C VAL A 368 -40.04 -3.24 -12.35
N ALA A 369 -40.26 -2.45 -13.41
CA ALA A 369 -39.50 -1.22 -13.62
C ALA A 369 -39.82 -0.23 -12.49
N GLY A 370 -38.82 0.54 -12.05
CA GLY A 370 -38.94 1.41 -10.88
C GLY A 370 -38.14 2.69 -10.99
N THR A 371 -38.36 3.57 -10.01
CA THR A 371 -37.60 4.82 -9.84
C THR A 371 -37.13 4.95 -8.41
N ALA A 372 -35.88 5.36 -8.19
CA ALA A 372 -35.32 5.61 -6.86
C ALA A 372 -34.71 7.00 -6.78
N ASN A 373 -34.80 7.61 -5.59
CA ASN A 373 -34.16 8.90 -5.32
C ASN A 373 -32.66 8.70 -5.11
N LEU A 374 -31.84 9.50 -5.80
CA LEU A 374 -30.39 9.52 -5.67
C LEU A 374 -29.92 10.86 -5.13
N ARG A 375 -29.08 10.83 -4.10
CA ARG A 375 -28.40 12.00 -3.51
C ARG A 375 -27.06 11.60 -2.90
N TYR A 376 -26.22 12.57 -2.57
CA TYR A 376 -24.94 12.30 -1.91
C TYR A 376 -24.62 13.36 -0.86
N GLN A 377 -23.66 13.05 0.01
CA GLN A 377 -23.06 13.99 0.94
C GLN A 377 -21.55 13.73 1.02
N VAL A 378 -20.79 14.76 1.36
CA VAL A 378 -19.33 14.67 1.51
C VAL A 378 -19.03 14.35 2.97
N VAL A 379 -18.08 13.45 3.20
CA VAL A 379 -17.59 13.10 4.53
C VAL A 379 -16.12 13.49 4.61
N ASP A 380 -15.80 14.35 5.58
CA ASP A 380 -14.46 14.87 5.84
C ASP A 380 -14.14 14.72 7.32
N GLY A 381 -13.04 14.02 7.66
CA GLY A 381 -12.65 13.75 9.05
C GLY A 381 -13.73 13.06 9.89
N GLY A 382 -14.62 12.27 9.26
CA GLY A 382 -15.74 11.60 9.93
C GLY A 382 -16.99 12.46 10.14
N THR A 383 -16.96 13.74 9.74
CA THR A 383 -18.12 14.64 9.77
C THR A 383 -18.76 14.69 8.39
N ALA A 384 -20.07 14.42 8.32
CA ALA A 384 -20.84 14.50 7.08
C ALA A 384 -21.43 15.90 6.85
N SER A 385 -21.39 16.37 5.61
CA SER A 385 -22.10 17.56 5.15
C SER A 385 -23.62 17.33 5.14
N ALA A 386 -24.39 18.39 4.82
CA ALA A 386 -25.76 18.19 4.38
C ALA A 386 -25.81 17.38 3.07
N TRP A 387 -26.92 16.69 2.84
CA TRP A 387 -27.20 16.02 1.58
C TRP A 387 -27.37 17.01 0.42
N SER A 388 -26.94 16.61 -0.77
CA SER A 388 -27.29 17.27 -2.04
C SER A 388 -28.81 17.25 -2.26
N ASN A 389 -29.29 17.99 -3.27
CA ASN A 389 -30.64 17.73 -3.77
C ASN A 389 -30.73 16.30 -4.30
N SER A 390 -31.94 15.76 -4.31
CA SER A 390 -32.23 14.43 -4.82
C SER A 390 -32.71 14.49 -6.26
N ILE A 391 -32.22 13.58 -7.10
CA ILE A 391 -32.76 13.33 -8.44
C ILE A 391 -33.50 11.99 -8.46
N SER A 392 -34.44 11.83 -9.40
CA SER A 392 -35.10 10.54 -9.63
C SER A 392 -34.37 9.78 -10.73
N VAL A 393 -33.93 8.55 -10.44
CA VAL A 393 -33.25 7.66 -11.39
C VAL A 393 -34.19 6.50 -11.70
N ALA A 394 -34.38 6.20 -12.98
CA ALA A 394 -35.19 5.07 -13.42
C ALA A 394 -34.32 3.83 -13.67
N ALA A 395 -34.86 2.64 -13.45
CA ALA A 395 -34.22 1.38 -13.80
C ALA A 395 -35.25 0.28 -14.10
N ASP A 396 -34.86 -0.70 -14.94
CA ASP A 396 -35.63 -1.89 -15.23
C ASP A 396 -34.71 -3.12 -15.33
N PHE A 397 -34.61 -3.86 -14.23
CA PHE A 397 -33.80 -5.08 -14.13
C PHE A 397 -34.61 -6.37 -14.32
N ARG A 398 -35.84 -6.30 -14.84
CA ARG A 398 -36.63 -7.51 -15.11
C ARG A 398 -35.88 -8.42 -16.08
N SER A 399 -35.83 -9.70 -15.76
CA SER A 399 -35.12 -10.76 -16.49
C SER A 399 -36.12 -11.87 -16.86
N ALA A 400 -35.85 -12.57 -17.96
CA ALA A 400 -36.66 -13.73 -18.36
C ALA A 400 -36.33 -14.98 -17.53
N ALA A 401 -35.10 -15.05 -17.00
CA ALA A 401 -34.59 -16.16 -16.20
C ALA A 401 -34.87 -16.01 -14.69
N GLY A 402 -35.88 -15.23 -14.30
CA GLY A 402 -36.23 -15.03 -12.89
C GLY A 402 -35.22 -14.14 -12.15
N GLU A 403 -34.79 -14.56 -10.95
CA GLU A 403 -33.87 -13.77 -10.11
C GLU A 403 -32.42 -13.86 -10.59
N PRO A 404 -31.86 -12.77 -11.13
CA PRO A 404 -30.50 -12.76 -11.62
C PRO A 404 -29.58 -12.64 -10.39
N GLY A 405 -29.06 -13.76 -9.89
CA GLY A 405 -28.14 -13.79 -8.73
C GLY A 405 -26.89 -12.90 -8.85
N GLY A 406 -26.67 -12.28 -10.02
CA GLY A 406 -25.72 -11.20 -10.28
C GLY A 406 -26.11 -10.43 -11.56
N PRO A 407 -25.38 -9.36 -11.91
CA PRO A 407 -25.69 -8.60 -13.12
C PRO A 407 -25.37 -9.40 -14.40
N GLY A 408 -24.41 -10.34 -14.36
CA GLY A 408 -23.90 -11.11 -15.51
C GLY A 408 -24.97 -11.78 -16.39
N PRO A 409 -24.80 -11.86 -17.72
CA PRO A 409 -25.81 -12.42 -18.60
C PRO A 409 -25.89 -13.95 -18.48
N ILE A 410 -24.77 -14.60 -18.15
CA ILE A 410 -24.71 -16.05 -17.97
C ILE A 410 -25.38 -16.43 -16.66
N ARG A 411 -26.37 -17.30 -16.76
CA ARG A 411 -27.09 -17.89 -15.62
C ARG A 411 -26.68 -19.35 -15.51
N ASP A 412 -25.88 -19.66 -14.52
CA ASP A 412 -25.40 -21.02 -14.24
C ASP A 412 -26.52 -21.98 -13.82
N TYR A 413 -27.63 -21.44 -13.29
CA TYR A 413 -28.82 -22.18 -12.91
C TYR A 413 -29.81 -22.44 -14.06
N LEU A 414 -29.57 -21.88 -15.27
CA LEU A 414 -30.42 -22.19 -16.42
C LEU A 414 -30.18 -23.64 -16.89
N PRO A 415 -31.25 -24.41 -17.22
CA PRO A 415 -31.12 -25.77 -17.69
C PRO A 415 -30.20 -25.87 -18.92
N GLN A 416 -29.24 -26.79 -18.90
CA GLN A 416 -28.35 -27.04 -20.04
C GLN A 416 -29.06 -27.78 -21.16
N ILE A 417 -28.62 -27.52 -22.40
CA ILE A 417 -29.12 -28.19 -23.59
C ILE A 417 -28.51 -29.59 -23.65
N THR A 418 -29.32 -30.57 -23.99
CA THR A 418 -28.89 -31.87 -24.50
C THR A 418 -29.17 -31.90 -25.99
N VAL A 419 -28.16 -32.20 -26.80
CA VAL A 419 -28.33 -32.40 -28.24
C VAL A 419 -28.42 -33.89 -28.52
N THR A 420 -29.40 -34.31 -29.30
CA THR A 420 -29.53 -35.68 -29.81
C THR A 420 -29.41 -35.63 -31.32
N SER A 421 -28.43 -36.35 -31.87
CA SER A 421 -28.19 -36.46 -33.31
C SER A 421 -29.33 -37.19 -34.02
N PHE A 422 -29.33 -37.18 -35.35
CA PHE A 422 -30.32 -37.95 -36.12
C PHE A 422 -30.22 -39.45 -35.84
N ASP A 423 -28.99 -39.94 -35.69
CA ASP A 423 -28.66 -41.32 -35.33
C ASP A 423 -28.83 -41.64 -33.83
N GLY A 424 -29.27 -40.67 -33.03
CA GLY A 424 -29.56 -40.84 -31.60
C GLY A 424 -28.35 -40.72 -30.68
N LEU A 425 -27.21 -40.21 -31.17
CA LEU A 425 -26.04 -39.92 -30.34
C LEU A 425 -26.31 -38.68 -29.47
N THR A 426 -25.78 -38.67 -28.25
CA THR A 426 -25.98 -37.56 -27.31
C THR A 426 -24.75 -36.67 -27.29
N ASN A 427 -24.95 -35.37 -27.54
CA ASN A 427 -23.89 -34.34 -27.64
C ASN A 427 -22.77 -34.72 -28.63
N GLU A 428 -23.11 -35.50 -29.64
CA GLU A 428 -22.20 -35.92 -30.70
C GLU A 428 -23.01 -36.04 -32.00
N ILE A 429 -22.46 -35.57 -33.12
CA ILE A 429 -22.95 -35.83 -34.47
C ILE A 429 -21.92 -36.75 -35.14
N GLY A 430 -22.31 -37.99 -35.40
CA GLY A 430 -21.40 -39.04 -35.85
C GLY A 430 -20.91 -38.88 -37.29
N PRO A 431 -19.90 -39.66 -37.72
CA PRO A 431 -19.45 -39.69 -39.11
C PRO A 431 -20.58 -40.08 -40.07
N GLY A 432 -20.82 -39.24 -41.07
CA GLY A 432 -21.88 -39.45 -42.07
C GLY A 432 -23.30 -39.13 -41.60
N ASP A 433 -23.48 -38.63 -40.37
CA ASP A 433 -24.77 -38.12 -39.89
C ASP A 433 -25.05 -36.75 -40.54
N ASP A 434 -25.83 -36.76 -41.62
CA ASP A 434 -26.25 -35.57 -42.38
C ASP A 434 -27.68 -35.10 -42.04
N GLY A 435 -28.27 -35.70 -41.01
CA GLY A 435 -29.64 -35.43 -40.58
C GLY A 435 -29.77 -34.23 -39.62
N PRO A 436 -31.00 -33.76 -39.36
CA PRO A 436 -31.25 -32.76 -38.34
C PRO A 436 -31.07 -33.35 -36.93
N ALA A 437 -30.53 -32.56 -36.01
CA ALA A 437 -30.45 -32.90 -34.59
C ALA A 437 -31.62 -32.30 -33.79
N THR A 438 -31.81 -32.76 -32.56
CA THR A 438 -32.80 -32.21 -31.62
C THR A 438 -32.08 -31.62 -30.41
N ALA A 439 -32.32 -30.35 -30.11
CA ALA A 439 -31.92 -29.72 -28.86
C ALA A 439 -33.07 -29.78 -27.85
N ALA A 440 -32.81 -30.27 -26.64
CA ALA A 440 -33.79 -30.34 -25.56
C ALA A 440 -33.22 -29.83 -24.23
N PHE A 441 -34.04 -29.13 -23.45
CA PHE A 441 -33.70 -28.70 -22.09
C PHE A 441 -34.97 -28.49 -21.26
N GLY A 442 -34.84 -28.60 -19.94
CA GLY A 442 -35.96 -28.42 -19.02
C GLY A 442 -36.55 -27.00 -19.07
N VAL A 443 -37.80 -26.85 -18.64
CA VAL A 443 -38.41 -25.53 -18.47
C VAL A 443 -37.67 -24.76 -17.37
N TYR A 444 -37.22 -23.55 -17.69
CA TYR A 444 -36.46 -22.70 -16.79
C TYR A 444 -37.35 -21.98 -15.78
N ILE A 445 -36.76 -21.59 -14.65
CA ILE A 445 -37.46 -20.84 -13.59
C ILE A 445 -37.87 -19.46 -14.13
N GLY A 446 -39.16 -19.12 -13.98
CA GLY A 446 -39.71 -17.85 -14.46
C GLY A 446 -40.20 -17.87 -15.91
N ALA A 447 -40.21 -19.03 -16.58
CA ALA A 447 -40.78 -19.15 -17.92
C ALA A 447 -42.23 -18.64 -17.99
N MET A 448 -42.50 -17.74 -18.93
CA MET A 448 -43.83 -17.19 -19.19
C MET A 448 -44.11 -17.15 -20.70
N PRO A 449 -45.38 -17.31 -21.13
CA PRO A 449 -45.75 -17.10 -22.51
C PRO A 449 -45.37 -15.70 -23.00
N GLY A 450 -44.79 -15.61 -24.19
CA GLY A 450 -44.31 -14.34 -24.77
C GLY A 450 -42.84 -14.04 -24.54
N HIS A 451 -42.15 -14.78 -23.65
CA HIS A 451 -40.68 -14.74 -23.60
C HIS A 451 -40.08 -15.13 -24.95
N GLN A 452 -38.95 -14.56 -25.31
CA GLN A 452 -38.23 -14.87 -26.54
C GLN A 452 -37.01 -15.72 -26.24
N LEU A 453 -36.85 -16.80 -27.01
CA LEU A 453 -35.79 -17.78 -26.87
C LEU A 453 -34.99 -17.87 -28.18
N GLN A 454 -33.68 -17.70 -28.10
CA GLN A 454 -32.79 -17.86 -29.24
C GLN A 454 -31.77 -18.95 -28.97
N LEU A 455 -31.81 -20.04 -29.75
CA LEU A 455 -30.82 -21.11 -29.69
C LEU A 455 -29.67 -20.80 -30.66
N TYR A 456 -28.45 -21.11 -30.24
CA TYR A 456 -27.22 -20.91 -31.01
C TYR A 456 -26.42 -22.20 -31.13
N TRP A 457 -25.91 -22.45 -32.34
CA TRP A 457 -24.98 -23.54 -32.66
C TRP A 457 -23.66 -22.94 -33.12
N ASP A 458 -22.62 -23.04 -32.31
CA ASP A 458 -21.31 -22.44 -32.61
C ASP A 458 -21.42 -20.94 -33.00
N GLY A 459 -22.29 -20.21 -32.28
CA GLY A 459 -22.59 -18.79 -32.53
C GLY A 459 -23.59 -18.52 -33.66
N ILE A 460 -24.01 -19.54 -34.42
CA ILE A 460 -25.00 -19.42 -35.50
C ILE A 460 -26.41 -19.48 -34.89
N PRO A 461 -27.26 -18.46 -35.07
CA PRO A 461 -28.63 -18.49 -34.56
C PRO A 461 -29.48 -19.51 -35.32
N ILE A 462 -30.17 -20.39 -34.60
CA ILE A 462 -31.04 -21.42 -35.17
C ILE A 462 -32.40 -20.85 -35.58
N PHE A 463 -33.01 -20.02 -34.73
CA PHE A 463 -34.24 -19.32 -35.08
C PHE A 463 -33.89 -18.04 -35.84
N THR A 464 -34.30 -17.97 -37.10
CA THR A 464 -34.15 -16.79 -37.96
C THR A 464 -35.41 -16.59 -38.81
N PRO A 465 -35.84 -15.34 -39.09
CA PRO A 465 -35.20 -14.07 -38.74
C PRO A 465 -35.48 -13.59 -37.30
N THR A 466 -36.38 -14.24 -36.57
CA THR A 466 -36.78 -13.84 -35.20
C THR A 466 -36.60 -14.98 -34.22
N PRO A 467 -36.32 -14.69 -32.93
CA PRO A 467 -36.31 -15.68 -31.86
C PRO A 467 -37.66 -16.43 -31.74
N HIS A 468 -37.61 -17.62 -31.17
CA HIS A 468 -38.80 -18.41 -30.85
C HIS A 468 -39.60 -17.75 -29.71
N THR A 469 -40.91 -17.68 -29.84
CA THR A 469 -41.78 -17.15 -28.78
C THR A 469 -42.29 -18.30 -27.92
N VAL A 470 -41.96 -18.29 -26.63
CA VAL A 470 -42.40 -19.29 -25.66
C VAL A 470 -43.91 -19.28 -25.52
N THR A 471 -44.53 -20.45 -25.53
CA THR A 471 -45.97 -20.65 -25.41
C THR A 471 -46.34 -21.42 -24.13
N GLN A 472 -47.59 -21.28 -23.67
CA GLN A 472 -48.06 -22.01 -22.48
C GLN A 472 -47.98 -23.54 -22.65
N PRO A 473 -48.36 -24.14 -23.80
CA PRO A 473 -48.24 -25.59 -23.97
C PRO A 473 -46.80 -26.13 -23.85
N GLU A 474 -45.79 -25.35 -24.22
CA GLU A 474 -44.38 -25.74 -24.08
C GLU A 474 -43.90 -25.65 -22.63
N ILE A 475 -44.45 -24.72 -21.85
CA ILE A 475 -44.20 -24.66 -20.40
C ILE A 475 -44.84 -25.87 -19.72
N ASP A 476 -46.09 -26.18 -20.08
CA ASP A 476 -46.85 -27.29 -19.49
C ASP A 476 -46.28 -28.67 -19.86
N SER A 477 -45.52 -28.80 -20.96
CA SER A 477 -44.85 -30.04 -21.36
C SER A 477 -43.68 -30.41 -20.44
N GLY A 478 -43.13 -29.44 -19.70
CA GLY A 478 -41.97 -29.61 -18.82
C GLY A 478 -40.61 -29.68 -19.53
N THR A 479 -40.57 -29.63 -20.86
CA THR A 479 -39.31 -29.64 -21.64
C THR A 479 -39.47 -28.87 -22.95
N PHE A 480 -38.53 -27.96 -23.21
CA PHE A 480 -38.38 -27.33 -24.51
C PHE A 480 -37.62 -28.28 -25.44
N SER A 481 -38.13 -28.49 -26.65
CA SER A 481 -37.53 -29.37 -27.65
C SER A 481 -37.61 -28.72 -29.03
N PHE A 482 -36.47 -28.55 -29.67
CA PHE A 482 -36.35 -27.84 -30.94
C PHE A 482 -35.45 -28.61 -31.92
N THR A 483 -35.80 -28.58 -33.20
CA THR A 483 -34.98 -29.15 -34.25
C THR A 483 -33.85 -28.19 -34.62
N ILE A 484 -32.62 -28.68 -34.65
CA ILE A 484 -31.45 -28.02 -35.23
C ILE A 484 -31.36 -28.50 -36.69
N PRO A 485 -31.58 -27.62 -37.69
CA PRO A 485 -31.50 -28.02 -39.09
C PRO A 485 -30.12 -28.53 -39.47
N ALA A 486 -30.05 -29.57 -40.30
CA ALA A 486 -28.79 -30.09 -40.85
C ALA A 486 -27.95 -28.99 -41.53
N SER A 487 -28.59 -28.01 -42.16
CA SER A 487 -27.90 -26.86 -42.78
C SER A 487 -27.15 -25.99 -41.77
N ILE A 488 -27.64 -25.88 -40.52
CA ILE A 488 -26.96 -25.13 -39.45
C ILE A 488 -25.78 -25.93 -38.91
N ILE A 489 -25.96 -27.25 -38.72
CA ILE A 489 -24.89 -28.17 -38.31
C ILE A 489 -23.75 -28.13 -39.34
N ALA A 490 -24.08 -28.27 -40.62
CA ALA A 490 -23.12 -28.21 -41.72
C ALA A 490 -22.42 -26.83 -41.80
N ALA A 491 -23.13 -25.73 -41.54
CA ALA A 491 -22.53 -24.40 -41.50
C ALA A 491 -21.56 -24.20 -40.33
N GLY A 492 -21.77 -24.91 -39.21
CA GLY A 492 -20.85 -24.94 -38.07
C GLY A 492 -19.57 -25.74 -38.30
N LEU A 493 -19.51 -26.53 -39.39
CA LEU A 493 -18.42 -27.44 -39.76
C LEU A 493 -18.14 -28.52 -38.69
N ASN A 494 -17.31 -29.50 -39.06
CA ASN A 494 -16.80 -30.50 -38.11
C ASN A 494 -15.91 -29.84 -37.05
N GLY A 495 -15.83 -30.46 -35.88
CA GLY A 495 -14.93 -30.07 -34.80
C GLY A 495 -15.37 -30.64 -33.45
N LEU A 496 -14.46 -30.63 -32.49
CA LEU A 496 -14.75 -30.99 -31.10
C LEU A 496 -15.32 -29.80 -30.34
N ASP A 497 -16.07 -30.08 -29.28
CA ASP A 497 -16.55 -29.11 -28.29
C ASP A 497 -17.31 -27.90 -28.88
N LYS A 498 -18.07 -28.10 -29.96
CA LYS A 498 -18.87 -27.03 -30.57
C LYS A 498 -19.88 -26.50 -29.54
N PRO A 499 -19.87 -25.20 -29.22
CA PRO A 499 -20.69 -24.67 -28.14
C PRO A 499 -22.14 -24.49 -28.60
N VAL A 500 -23.07 -25.14 -27.89
CA VAL A 500 -24.51 -24.97 -28.10
C VAL A 500 -25.13 -24.36 -26.85
N TRP A 501 -25.84 -23.25 -26.99
CA TRP A 501 -26.40 -22.47 -25.87
C TRP A 501 -27.65 -21.71 -26.32
N TYR A 502 -28.44 -21.19 -25.38
CA TYR A 502 -29.57 -20.33 -25.69
C TYR A 502 -29.54 -19.01 -24.92
N SER A 503 -30.14 -17.98 -25.50
CA SER A 503 -30.49 -16.75 -24.81
C SER A 503 -32.00 -16.62 -24.60
N LEU A 504 -32.35 -15.85 -23.58
CA LEU A 504 -33.71 -15.50 -23.20
C LEU A 504 -33.84 -13.99 -23.07
N THR A 505 -34.95 -13.45 -23.57
CA THR A 505 -35.40 -12.09 -23.23
C THR A 505 -36.87 -12.14 -22.84
N ASN A 506 -37.31 -11.18 -22.02
CA ASN A 506 -38.71 -11.09 -21.60
C ASN A 506 -39.61 -10.42 -22.65
N GLY A 507 -39.04 -9.94 -23.76
CA GLY A 507 -39.74 -9.22 -24.83
C GLY A 507 -40.20 -7.80 -24.47
N VAL A 508 -39.92 -7.31 -23.25
CA VAL A 508 -40.37 -6.02 -22.72
C VAL A 508 -39.22 -5.03 -22.58
N ASN A 509 -38.02 -5.51 -22.22
CA ASN A 509 -36.81 -4.69 -22.05
C ASN A 509 -35.61 -5.38 -22.77
N PRO A 510 -34.46 -4.69 -22.92
CA PRO A 510 -33.32 -5.24 -23.66
C PRO A 510 -32.49 -6.25 -22.86
N ASN A 511 -32.91 -6.62 -21.65
CA ASN A 511 -32.15 -7.53 -20.81
C ASN A 511 -32.15 -8.94 -21.41
N MET A 512 -30.96 -9.54 -21.44
CA MET A 512 -30.73 -10.85 -22.02
C MET A 512 -30.03 -11.76 -21.02
N ASP A 513 -30.61 -12.93 -20.82
CA ASP A 513 -30.03 -14.02 -20.04
C ASP A 513 -29.52 -15.10 -20.98
N THR A 514 -28.40 -15.74 -20.65
CA THR A 514 -27.78 -16.79 -21.47
C THR A 514 -27.51 -18.03 -20.63
N SER A 515 -27.78 -19.21 -21.18
CA SER A 515 -27.42 -20.48 -20.55
C SER A 515 -25.90 -20.70 -20.57
N LEU A 516 -25.43 -21.68 -19.79
CA LEU A 516 -24.13 -22.28 -20.05
C LEU A 516 -24.14 -22.99 -21.41
N SER A 517 -22.99 -23.05 -22.06
CA SER A 517 -22.80 -23.83 -23.28
C SER A 517 -22.67 -25.31 -22.97
N THR A 518 -23.31 -26.14 -23.79
CA THR A 518 -23.08 -27.58 -23.88
C THR A 518 -22.10 -27.82 -25.04
N PRO A 519 -20.95 -28.49 -24.81
CA PRO A 519 -20.07 -28.91 -25.90
C PRO A 519 -20.71 -30.04 -26.69
N VAL A 520 -20.60 -29.99 -28.02
CA VAL A 520 -21.07 -31.02 -28.95
C VAL A 520 -19.97 -31.36 -29.94
N ASP A 521 -19.62 -32.64 -30.05
CA ASP A 521 -18.63 -33.10 -31.02
C ASP A 521 -19.29 -33.33 -32.38
N VAL A 522 -18.65 -32.91 -33.48
CA VAL A 522 -19.24 -32.96 -34.83
C VAL A 522 -18.27 -33.60 -35.81
N PHE A 523 -18.66 -34.77 -36.31
CA PHE A 523 -17.93 -35.57 -37.30
C PHE A 523 -18.73 -35.77 -38.59
N ALA A 524 -19.85 -35.07 -38.76
CA ALA A 524 -20.84 -35.24 -39.83
C ALA A 524 -20.24 -35.43 -41.25
N SER A 525 -19.21 -34.64 -41.60
CA SER A 525 -18.58 -34.74 -42.93
C SER A 525 -17.44 -35.77 -42.97
N GLU A 526 -17.49 -36.70 -43.92
CA GLU A 526 -16.36 -37.59 -44.27
C GLU A 526 -15.63 -37.11 -45.53
N LEU A 527 -14.31 -37.34 -45.58
CA LEU A 527 -13.53 -37.09 -46.78
C LEU A 527 -13.62 -38.28 -47.75
N THR A 528 -14.44 -38.13 -48.78
CA THR A 528 -14.64 -39.15 -49.82
C THR A 528 -13.84 -38.83 -51.10
N ASN A 529 -13.71 -39.83 -52.00
CA ASN A 529 -13.10 -39.67 -53.32
C ASN A 529 -11.61 -39.23 -53.33
N LEU A 530 -10.83 -39.69 -52.37
CA LEU A 530 -9.38 -39.49 -52.35
C LEU A 530 -8.70 -40.10 -53.58
N ALA A 531 -7.83 -39.34 -54.24
CA ALA A 531 -7.11 -39.78 -55.43
C ALA A 531 -6.19 -40.99 -55.14
N LEU A 532 -6.09 -41.92 -56.08
CA LEU A 532 -5.20 -43.08 -55.96
C LEU A 532 -3.73 -42.65 -55.89
N ALA A 533 -2.94 -43.41 -55.12
CA ALA A 533 -1.49 -43.25 -55.11
C ALA A 533 -0.89 -43.64 -56.48
N GLN A 534 0.22 -43.00 -56.82
CA GLN A 534 0.90 -43.15 -58.10
C GLN A 534 2.30 -43.73 -57.88
N PHE A 535 2.74 -44.56 -58.81
CA PHE A 535 4.09 -45.12 -58.83
C PHE A 535 4.81 -44.62 -60.10
N PRO A 536 5.55 -43.49 -60.03
CA PRO A 536 6.03 -42.78 -61.23
C PRO A 536 6.91 -43.63 -62.15
N LYS A 537 7.78 -44.48 -61.59
CA LYS A 537 8.68 -45.36 -62.36
C LYS A 537 8.02 -46.64 -62.88
N SER A 538 6.81 -46.98 -62.43
CA SER A 538 6.13 -48.20 -62.89
C SER A 538 5.76 -48.13 -64.37
N VAL A 539 5.59 -49.29 -65.00
CA VAL A 539 5.13 -49.44 -66.38
C VAL A 539 3.74 -50.07 -66.41
N SER A 540 3.02 -49.91 -67.52
CA SER A 540 1.71 -50.56 -67.67
C SER A 540 1.89 -52.08 -67.82
N ALA A 541 1.09 -52.84 -67.07
CA ALA A 541 1.00 -54.30 -67.15
C ALA A 541 -0.29 -54.77 -67.85
N GLY A 542 -1.05 -53.85 -68.45
CA GLY A 542 -2.37 -54.09 -69.05
C GLY A 542 -3.51 -53.56 -68.17
N GLY A 543 -4.54 -52.96 -68.79
CA GLY A 543 -5.63 -52.31 -68.06
C GLY A 543 -5.13 -51.18 -67.14
N THR A 544 -5.67 -51.11 -65.93
CA THR A 544 -5.23 -50.18 -64.86
C THR A 544 -4.05 -50.69 -64.04
N LEU A 545 -3.56 -51.90 -64.33
CA LEU A 545 -2.51 -52.55 -63.54
C LEU A 545 -1.13 -51.99 -63.91
N ARG A 546 -0.32 -51.80 -62.88
CA ARG A 546 1.05 -51.27 -63.00
C ARG A 546 2.03 -52.32 -62.52
N SER A 547 3.22 -52.34 -63.09
CA SER A 547 4.31 -53.20 -62.64
C SER A 547 5.63 -52.43 -62.53
N ILE A 548 6.49 -52.88 -61.62
CA ILE A 548 7.84 -52.38 -61.45
C ILE A 548 8.80 -53.57 -61.34
N SER A 549 9.95 -53.45 -61.99
CA SER A 549 10.95 -54.51 -62.02
C SER A 549 12.38 -53.98 -61.88
N CYS A 550 13.38 -54.87 -61.93
CA CYS A 550 14.78 -54.47 -61.97
C CYS A 550 15.12 -53.48 -63.10
N LYS A 551 14.39 -53.49 -64.22
CA LYS A 551 14.57 -52.49 -65.29
C LYS A 551 14.19 -51.07 -64.86
N GLN A 552 13.37 -50.95 -63.82
CA GLN A 552 12.96 -49.69 -63.20
C GLN A 552 13.72 -49.43 -61.88
N PHE A 553 14.81 -50.16 -61.62
CA PHE A 553 15.67 -50.03 -60.45
C PHE A 553 14.95 -50.29 -59.12
N VAL A 554 14.12 -51.34 -59.08
CA VAL A 554 13.33 -51.71 -57.89
C VAL A 554 14.21 -51.99 -56.65
N GLU A 555 15.47 -52.35 -56.85
CA GLU A 555 16.49 -52.53 -55.81
C GLU A 555 16.86 -51.23 -55.06
N LEU A 556 16.48 -50.06 -55.59
CA LEU A 556 16.62 -48.76 -54.92
C LEU A 556 15.36 -48.36 -54.12
N GLY A 557 14.35 -49.22 -54.11
CA GLY A 557 13.02 -48.93 -53.53
C GLY A 557 12.00 -48.54 -54.59
N ILE A 558 10.78 -48.24 -54.16
CA ILE A 558 9.67 -47.88 -55.04
C ILE A 558 9.25 -46.43 -54.80
N ASP A 559 9.52 -45.57 -55.77
CA ASP A 559 9.03 -44.20 -55.75
C ASP A 559 7.50 -44.20 -55.76
N THR A 560 6.92 -43.55 -54.77
CA THR A 560 5.48 -43.43 -54.56
C THR A 560 5.12 -41.96 -54.41
N ARG A 561 4.00 -41.58 -55.01
CA ARG A 561 3.49 -40.21 -55.00
C ARG A 561 2.02 -40.19 -54.63
N ILE A 562 1.65 -39.32 -53.70
CA ILE A 562 0.26 -39.00 -53.37
C ILE A 562 -0.02 -37.56 -53.83
N LYS A 563 -0.88 -37.40 -54.84
CA LYS A 563 -1.30 -36.09 -55.33
C LYS A 563 -2.80 -36.07 -55.55
N ASP A 564 -3.45 -35.21 -54.77
CA ASP A 564 -4.89 -34.94 -54.86
C ASP A 564 -5.10 -33.43 -54.76
N ALA A 565 -5.33 -32.79 -55.90
CA ALA A 565 -5.49 -31.33 -56.00
C ALA A 565 -6.83 -30.83 -55.42
N VAL A 566 -7.78 -31.74 -55.21
CA VAL A 566 -9.12 -31.40 -54.70
C VAL A 566 -9.14 -31.46 -53.18
N ASN A 567 -8.62 -32.56 -52.62
CA ASN A 567 -8.88 -32.91 -51.22
C ASN A 567 -7.75 -32.54 -50.25
N LEU A 568 -6.48 -32.57 -50.71
CA LEU A 568 -5.31 -32.41 -49.83
C LEU A 568 -4.87 -30.95 -49.74
N LYS A 569 -4.83 -30.44 -48.52
CA LYS A 569 -4.55 -29.05 -48.16
C LYS A 569 -3.43 -28.97 -47.14
N THR A 570 -2.79 -27.80 -47.03
CA THR A 570 -1.78 -27.55 -46.00
C THR A 570 -2.32 -27.88 -44.60
N GLY A 571 -1.54 -28.62 -43.81
CA GLY A 571 -1.88 -29.03 -42.45
C GLY A 571 -2.54 -30.42 -42.34
N ASP A 572 -2.98 -31.00 -43.45
CA ASP A 572 -3.52 -32.37 -43.45
C ASP A 572 -2.42 -33.39 -43.11
N THR A 573 -2.78 -34.47 -42.41
CA THR A 573 -1.88 -35.57 -42.08
C THR A 573 -2.22 -36.82 -42.86
N ILE A 574 -1.25 -37.36 -43.59
CA ILE A 574 -1.36 -38.58 -44.40
C ILE A 574 -0.66 -39.74 -43.70
N ARG A 575 -1.41 -40.80 -43.40
CA ARG A 575 -0.88 -42.09 -42.93
C ARG A 575 -0.94 -43.09 -44.08
N ARG A 576 0.07 -43.96 -44.18
CA ARG A 576 0.35 -44.73 -45.40
C ARG A 576 0.45 -46.21 -45.04
N PHE A 577 -0.30 -47.06 -45.72
CA PHE A 577 -0.40 -48.48 -45.40
C PHE A 577 0.05 -49.33 -46.58
N TRP A 578 1.01 -50.21 -46.34
CA TRP A 578 1.66 -51.03 -47.36
C TRP A 578 1.50 -52.51 -47.04
N THR A 579 0.98 -53.28 -48.00
CA THR A 579 0.91 -54.73 -47.91
C THR A 579 1.60 -55.35 -49.13
N LEU A 580 2.62 -56.18 -48.90
CA LEU A 580 3.31 -56.96 -49.92
C LEU A 580 2.87 -58.43 -49.84
N TYR A 581 2.32 -58.94 -50.93
CA TYR A 581 1.98 -60.34 -51.12
C TYR A 581 3.07 -61.05 -51.93
N GLY A 582 3.23 -62.36 -51.69
CA GLY A 582 4.13 -63.24 -52.44
C GLY A 582 3.65 -63.54 -53.86
N GLU A 583 4.31 -64.50 -54.51
CA GLU A 583 4.07 -64.83 -55.92
C GLU A 583 2.62 -65.26 -56.19
N GLY A 584 2.06 -64.79 -57.31
CA GLY A 584 0.68 -65.07 -57.76
C GLY A 584 -0.20 -63.82 -57.79
N LEU A 585 -1.01 -63.67 -58.85
CA LEU A 585 -1.87 -62.49 -59.03
C LEU A 585 -2.95 -62.36 -57.94
N GLU A 586 -3.40 -63.49 -57.39
CA GLU A 586 -4.39 -63.62 -56.32
C GLU A 586 -3.77 -64.13 -55.01
N SER A 587 -2.46 -63.99 -54.85
CA SER A 587 -1.78 -64.47 -53.65
C SER A 587 -2.36 -63.83 -52.39
N SER A 588 -2.69 -64.65 -51.40
CA SER A 588 -3.07 -64.23 -50.05
C SER A 588 -1.91 -64.36 -49.06
N ASN A 589 -0.73 -64.77 -49.54
CA ASN A 589 0.46 -64.92 -48.70
C ASN A 589 1.10 -63.55 -48.44
N ILE A 590 0.82 -62.96 -47.28
CA ILE A 590 1.36 -61.66 -46.86
C ILE A 590 2.81 -61.83 -46.40
N LEU A 591 3.72 -61.15 -47.07
CA LEU A 591 5.14 -61.10 -46.73
C LEU A 591 5.49 -59.85 -45.90
N VAL A 592 4.76 -58.75 -46.13
CA VAL A 592 4.88 -57.50 -45.36
C VAL A 592 3.50 -56.89 -45.19
N GLN A 593 3.15 -56.42 -43.99
CA GLN A 593 1.99 -55.57 -43.74
C GLN A 593 2.36 -54.56 -42.66
N ALA A 594 2.43 -53.28 -43.01
CA ALA A 594 2.86 -52.24 -42.10
C ALA A 594 2.35 -50.85 -42.49
N GLU A 595 2.26 -49.97 -41.48
CA GLU A 595 2.16 -48.52 -41.69
C GLU A 595 3.55 -47.92 -41.94
N MET A 596 3.68 -47.10 -42.97
CA MET A 596 4.93 -46.41 -43.30
C MET A 596 5.05 -45.13 -42.47
N LEU A 597 5.96 -45.17 -41.49
CA LEU A 597 6.24 -44.06 -40.58
C LEU A 597 7.43 -43.19 -41.04
N PRO A 598 7.47 -41.91 -40.62
CA PRO A 598 6.43 -41.17 -39.90
C PRO A 598 5.25 -40.77 -40.82
N PRO A 599 4.08 -40.36 -40.29
CA PRO A 599 3.04 -39.74 -41.11
C PRO A 599 3.57 -38.50 -41.85
N ILE A 600 3.01 -38.22 -43.03
CA ILE A 600 3.35 -37.01 -43.80
C ILE A 600 2.40 -35.89 -43.38
N VAL A 601 2.93 -34.74 -43.01
CA VAL A 601 2.14 -33.52 -42.85
C VAL A 601 2.23 -32.74 -44.16
N VAL A 602 1.10 -32.49 -44.81
CA VAL A 602 1.04 -31.74 -46.07
C VAL A 602 1.45 -30.30 -45.79
N VAL A 603 2.57 -29.87 -46.36
CA VAL A 603 3.13 -28.54 -46.10
C VAL A 603 2.52 -27.49 -47.03
N ASN A 604 2.17 -27.88 -48.27
CA ASN A 604 1.65 -26.96 -49.29
C ASN A 604 0.37 -27.51 -49.92
N ASP A 605 -0.57 -26.61 -50.24
CA ASP A 605 -1.84 -26.97 -50.85
C ASP A 605 -1.65 -27.61 -52.25
N HIS A 606 -2.18 -28.83 -52.43
CA HIS A 606 -2.06 -29.58 -53.68
C HIS A 606 -2.84 -28.97 -54.85
N SER A 607 -3.77 -28.04 -54.60
CA SER A 607 -4.48 -27.29 -55.64
C SER A 607 -3.61 -26.25 -56.34
N LEU A 608 -2.45 -25.90 -55.78
CA LEU A 608 -1.55 -24.93 -56.38
C LEU A 608 -0.97 -25.47 -57.70
N PRO A 609 -1.06 -24.70 -58.80
CA PRO A 609 -0.46 -25.08 -60.07
C PRO A 609 1.04 -25.40 -59.92
N GLY A 610 1.45 -26.58 -60.40
CA GLY A 610 2.85 -27.04 -60.32
C GLY A 610 3.23 -27.82 -59.06
N HIS A 611 2.30 -28.06 -58.11
CA HIS A 611 2.59 -28.91 -56.95
C HIS A 611 2.96 -30.34 -57.37
N ASN A 612 4.10 -30.87 -56.89
CA ASN A 612 4.57 -32.20 -57.28
C ASN A 612 3.86 -33.35 -56.55
N GLY A 613 3.07 -33.05 -55.51
CA GLY A 613 2.49 -34.05 -54.61
C GLY A 613 3.47 -34.48 -53.54
N GLU A 614 2.99 -35.30 -52.60
CA GLU A 614 3.84 -35.87 -51.56
C GLU A 614 4.57 -37.09 -52.12
N GLU A 615 5.87 -36.94 -52.34
CA GLU A 615 6.75 -37.98 -52.91
C GLU A 615 7.59 -38.64 -51.81
N PHE A 616 7.66 -39.97 -51.84
CA PHE A 616 8.49 -40.76 -50.91
C PHE A 616 8.92 -42.07 -51.56
N VAL A 617 9.95 -42.69 -51.01
CA VAL A 617 10.46 -43.98 -51.48
C VAL A 617 10.07 -45.06 -50.48
N ALA A 618 9.39 -46.11 -50.95
CA ALA A 618 9.23 -47.32 -50.16
C ALA A 618 10.57 -48.04 -50.09
N ASP A 619 11.14 -48.10 -48.88
CA ASP A 619 12.44 -48.70 -48.61
C ASP A 619 12.53 -50.13 -49.15
N PHE A 620 13.62 -50.41 -49.85
CA PHE A 620 13.79 -51.69 -50.54
C PHE A 620 13.85 -52.86 -49.55
N ALA A 621 14.70 -52.78 -48.52
CA ALA A 621 14.93 -53.89 -47.59
C ALA A 621 13.64 -54.27 -46.85
N THR A 622 12.85 -53.27 -46.46
CA THR A 622 11.67 -53.44 -45.63
C THR A 622 10.42 -53.81 -46.44
N TYR A 623 10.15 -53.09 -47.54
CA TYR A 623 8.85 -53.14 -48.20
C TYR A 623 8.84 -53.89 -49.54
N VAL A 624 10.00 -54.31 -50.04
CA VAL A 624 10.16 -54.82 -51.41
C VAL A 624 10.98 -56.11 -51.48
N GLN A 625 12.12 -56.17 -50.78
CA GLN A 625 13.07 -57.27 -50.79
C GLN A 625 12.47 -58.63 -50.39
N PRO A 626 11.47 -58.74 -49.49
CA PRO A 626 10.92 -60.04 -49.11
C PRO A 626 10.31 -60.86 -50.28
N ALA A 627 9.85 -60.22 -51.36
CA ALA A 627 9.28 -60.91 -52.52
C ALA A 627 10.23 -60.90 -53.73
N ILE A 628 10.47 -62.05 -54.36
CA ILE A 628 11.13 -62.09 -55.69
C ILE A 628 10.12 -61.71 -56.79
N LEU A 629 8.89 -62.22 -56.67
CA LEU A 629 7.73 -61.85 -57.46
C LEU A 629 6.59 -61.60 -56.47
N GLY A 630 5.88 -60.48 -56.59
CA GLY A 630 4.85 -60.12 -55.62
C GLY A 630 3.85 -59.09 -56.11
N ARG A 631 2.83 -58.86 -55.29
CA ARG A 631 1.80 -57.82 -55.48
C ARG A 631 1.82 -56.90 -54.26
N VAL A 632 1.87 -55.60 -54.49
CA VAL A 632 1.69 -54.58 -53.47
C VAL A 632 0.26 -54.07 -53.52
N GLU A 633 -0.34 -53.94 -52.35
CA GLU A 633 -1.53 -53.14 -52.13
C GLU A 633 -1.16 -51.98 -51.22
N PHE A 634 -1.39 -50.77 -51.74
CA PHE A 634 -1.09 -49.53 -51.03
C PHE A 634 -2.33 -48.66 -50.94
N TYR A 635 -2.66 -48.19 -49.74
CA TYR A 635 -3.65 -47.14 -49.54
C TYR A 635 -3.15 -46.15 -48.49
N TYR A 636 -3.80 -45.00 -48.41
CA TYR A 636 -3.51 -44.00 -47.39
C TYR A 636 -4.78 -43.48 -46.75
N THR A 637 -4.65 -42.98 -45.53
CA THR A 637 -5.71 -42.27 -44.83
C THR A 637 -5.29 -40.82 -44.62
N VAL A 638 -6.26 -39.92 -44.60
CA VAL A 638 -6.06 -38.48 -44.38
C VAL A 638 -6.81 -38.09 -43.12
N LEU A 639 -6.15 -37.34 -42.24
CA LEU A 639 -6.77 -36.54 -41.19
C LEU A 639 -6.64 -35.08 -41.61
N LYS A 640 -7.76 -34.37 -41.75
CA LYS A 640 -7.74 -32.96 -42.12
C LYS A 640 -7.13 -32.12 -40.99
N ALA A 641 -6.68 -30.91 -41.34
CA ALA A 641 -6.13 -29.96 -40.37
C ALA A 641 -7.10 -29.58 -39.22
N ASP A 642 -8.41 -29.82 -39.38
CA ASP A 642 -9.42 -29.65 -38.32
C ASP A 642 -9.30 -30.69 -37.18
N GLY A 643 -8.46 -31.72 -37.35
CA GLY A 643 -8.17 -32.73 -36.34
C GLY A 643 -9.24 -33.81 -36.18
N VAL A 644 -10.32 -33.78 -36.97
CA VAL A 644 -11.45 -34.69 -36.83
C VAL A 644 -11.94 -35.30 -38.15
N THR A 645 -11.88 -34.57 -39.26
CA THR A 645 -12.37 -35.06 -40.54
C THR A 645 -11.38 -36.06 -41.11
N THR A 646 -11.84 -37.28 -41.39
CA THR A 646 -10.99 -38.36 -41.92
C THR A 646 -11.48 -38.90 -43.26
N GLY A 647 -10.58 -39.52 -44.02
CA GLY A 647 -10.89 -40.24 -45.24
C GLY A 647 -9.87 -41.31 -45.58
N GLN A 648 -10.26 -42.30 -46.38
CA GLN A 648 -9.40 -43.38 -46.85
C GLN A 648 -9.40 -43.47 -48.38
N SER A 649 -8.21 -43.59 -48.98
CA SER A 649 -8.10 -43.84 -50.42
C SER A 649 -8.47 -45.27 -50.76
N LEU A 650 -8.94 -45.50 -51.98
CA LEU A 650 -8.99 -46.86 -52.53
C LEU A 650 -7.56 -47.44 -52.64
N PRO A 651 -7.37 -48.77 -52.50
CA PRO A 651 -6.07 -49.39 -52.67
C PRO A 651 -5.57 -49.31 -54.12
N THR A 652 -4.31 -48.88 -54.30
CA THR A 652 -3.58 -49.00 -55.56
C THR A 652 -2.80 -50.32 -55.59
N ILE A 653 -2.95 -51.09 -56.66
CA ILE A 653 -2.27 -52.36 -56.87
C ILE A 653 -1.02 -52.16 -57.75
N LEU A 654 0.12 -52.71 -57.32
CA LEU A 654 1.38 -52.69 -58.07
C LEU A 654 2.05 -54.08 -58.07
N TYR A 655 2.37 -54.62 -59.24
CA TYR A 655 3.15 -55.85 -59.34
C TYR A 655 4.65 -55.57 -59.25
N VAL A 656 5.35 -56.35 -58.43
CA VAL A 656 6.77 -56.18 -58.16
C VAL A 656 7.53 -57.42 -58.65
N SER A 657 8.56 -57.21 -59.46
CA SER A 657 9.46 -58.29 -59.89
C SER A 657 10.92 -57.93 -59.69
N ARG A 658 11.61 -58.68 -58.84
CA ARG A 658 13.06 -58.64 -58.70
C ARG A 658 13.78 -59.64 -59.60
N ARG A 659 13.04 -60.38 -60.45
CA ARG A 659 13.61 -61.34 -61.40
C ARG A 659 13.88 -60.67 -62.74
N ASN A 660 15.13 -60.76 -63.20
CA ASN A 660 15.55 -60.32 -64.53
C ASN A 660 15.16 -61.34 -65.61
N ALA A 661 15.23 -60.91 -66.87
CA ALA A 661 14.95 -61.77 -68.03
C ALA A 661 15.95 -62.94 -68.15
N ASP A 662 17.16 -62.78 -67.63
CA ASP A 662 18.20 -63.82 -67.55
C ASP A 662 18.12 -64.67 -66.27
N THR A 663 17.00 -64.57 -65.53
CA THR A 663 16.70 -65.25 -64.26
C THR A 663 17.51 -64.81 -63.03
N THR A 664 18.42 -63.85 -63.17
CA THR A 664 19.12 -63.26 -62.02
C THR A 664 18.17 -62.42 -61.16
N VAL A 665 18.52 -62.17 -59.90
CA VAL A 665 17.69 -61.41 -58.95
C VAL A 665 18.38 -60.11 -58.56
N CYS A 666 17.75 -58.95 -58.80
CA CYS A 666 18.28 -57.66 -58.38
C CYS A 666 18.10 -57.42 -56.88
N GLY A 667 19.05 -56.70 -56.26
CA GLY A 667 19.06 -56.41 -54.82
C GLY A 667 19.16 -57.66 -53.92
N ALA A 668 19.70 -58.77 -54.45
CA ALA A 668 20.06 -59.93 -53.62
C ALA A 668 21.16 -59.51 -52.63
N LEU A 669 21.08 -60.00 -51.38
CA LEU A 669 22.21 -59.85 -50.46
C LEU A 669 23.43 -60.53 -51.10
N PRO A 670 24.65 -59.94 -50.99
CA PRO A 670 25.84 -60.63 -51.43
C PRO A 670 25.87 -62.00 -50.73
N THR A 671 25.91 -63.07 -51.53
CA THR A 671 26.18 -64.41 -51.02
C THR A 671 27.48 -64.38 -50.22
N PRO A 672 27.53 -64.97 -49.02
CA PRO A 672 28.72 -64.94 -48.17
C PRO A 672 29.96 -65.51 -48.86
#